data_AF-A0A952KEP5-F1
#
_entry.id   AF-A0A952KEP5-F1
#
_cell.length_a   1.000
_cell.length_b   1.000
_cell.length_c   1.000
_cell.angle_alpha   90.00
_cell.angle_beta   90.00
_cell.angle_gamma   90.00
#
_symmetry.space_group_name_H-M   'P 1'
#
loop_
_entity.id
_entity.type
_entity.pdbx_description
1 polymer ?
#
loop_
_entity_poly.entity_id
_entity_poly.type
_entity_poly.pdbx_seq_one_letter_code
_entity_poly.pdbx_strand_id
1 'polypeptide(L)'
;MAFITGTDGRDFIHVAGDGLTPPTSSFIDNPGATGDADTINAGENSDIVFGGGGGDTLKGLGGDDQLHGQAGDDSLDGGANSDLLIGDEGNDSLSGGDANDRLIGGAGGDQLSGGAGRDVIDFVGSIGVTVNLTAGTAANGEAQGDTLANDIEDIDGSDGGDNLTGSAVANELVGDAGNDTLQGLGGNDELMGDAGDDTLLGGDGDDSLTGGAGKDALNGGAGIDTVVFEGPAGVVVNLQANTVTGGDGDTISGFENVNGSFGNDTLVGANGVNALLGGGGDDRIAGLGGNDTLGGVSGDDLLRGGAGADTLDGGQGIDTATYSDSASGVTVSLVFNAVNSGADAAGDTLQQIENLQGSAFADTLTGTDTDNLLRGEAGNDKLDGGTLDDTLVGGAGADQLIGGFGLDTAAYDDGSVAVVVDLGANTASGGNAAGDTLSGIENLTGSPGDDRLTGSDIKNVLQGGAGNDILRGGAGGDELDGGDGIDLATYFGATVGVKVNLGDNSLESGGEAGQDRLISIENVNGSNAGDTLTGNAVANVLNGFDGNDLLRGNAGKDTLSGGLGADRFIYGAKEDSGLGANADRIVDFSHAQGDRIDLSGIDANLKVFGNQGFTFIGNGLFTGVAGQLRFAVSAPGVTTIAGDVTGDGVSDFHIQLTGQISLVTADFVL
;
A
#
# COMPACT_ATOMS: atom_id res chain seq x y z
N MET A 1 19.47 -59.03 -7.92
CA MET A 1 20.08 -60.01 -6.98
C MET A 1 20.90 -61.00 -7.80
N ALA A 2 22.14 -60.66 -8.09
CA ALA A 2 23.12 -61.58 -8.64
C ALA A 2 24.12 -61.89 -7.53
N PHE A 3 24.21 -63.16 -7.15
CA PHE A 3 25.30 -63.66 -6.29
C PHE A 3 26.52 -63.89 -7.17
N ILE A 4 27.69 -63.44 -6.74
CA ILE A 4 28.98 -63.92 -7.25
C ILE A 4 29.68 -64.69 -6.13
N THR A 5 30.17 -65.87 -6.49
CA THR A 5 31.15 -66.63 -5.71
C THR A 5 32.47 -66.60 -6.48
N GLY A 6 33.54 -66.09 -5.88
CA GLY A 6 34.88 -66.16 -6.47
C GLY A 6 35.94 -65.75 -5.47
N THR A 7 36.78 -66.70 -5.07
CA THR A 7 37.93 -66.50 -4.20
C THR A 7 39.15 -66.02 -5.01
N ASP A 8 39.89 -65.08 -4.42
CA ASP A 8 41.23 -64.59 -4.75
C ASP A 8 41.36 -63.51 -5.84
N GLY A 9 41.42 -62.25 -5.38
CA GLY A 9 42.29 -61.20 -5.91
C GLY A 9 41.80 -60.48 -7.16
N ARG A 10 41.16 -59.33 -6.93
CA ARG A 10 40.53 -58.39 -7.89
C ARG A 10 39.11 -58.80 -8.27
N ASP A 11 38.15 -58.35 -7.47
CA ASP A 11 36.75 -58.37 -7.86
C ASP A 11 36.51 -57.23 -8.85
N PHE A 12 36.21 -57.60 -10.10
CA PHE A 12 35.66 -56.71 -11.11
C PHE A 12 34.14 -56.89 -11.09
N ILE A 13 33.41 -55.94 -10.52
CA ILE A 13 31.96 -55.87 -10.75
C ILE A 13 31.78 -55.30 -12.15
N HIS A 14 31.65 -56.20 -13.13
CA HIS A 14 31.26 -55.83 -14.49
C HIS A 14 29.74 -56.03 -14.60
N VAL A 15 28.96 -54.94 -14.55
CA VAL A 15 27.54 -54.98 -14.90
C VAL A 15 27.45 -55.04 -16.43
N ALA A 16 27.63 -56.25 -16.99
CA ALA A 16 27.32 -56.46 -18.40
C ALA A 16 25.81 -56.29 -18.61
N GLY A 17 25.41 -55.23 -19.32
CA GLY A 17 24.04 -55.05 -19.78
C GLY A 17 23.54 -56.27 -20.55
N ASP A 18 22.40 -56.84 -20.14
CA ASP A 18 21.80 -58.03 -20.77
C ASP A 18 20.98 -57.71 -22.03
N GLY A 19 21.15 -56.51 -22.59
CA GLY A 19 20.64 -56.16 -23.92
C GLY A 19 19.12 -56.06 -24.04
N LEU A 20 18.37 -56.01 -22.94
CA LEU A 20 16.92 -55.80 -22.95
C LEU A 20 16.50 -54.81 -21.85
N THR A 21 16.38 -53.54 -22.26
CA THR A 21 15.90 -52.35 -21.51
C THR A 21 16.75 -51.95 -20.29
N PRO A 22 17.34 -50.74 -20.27
CA PRO A 22 18.14 -50.30 -19.12
C PRO A 22 17.23 -50.09 -17.90
N PRO A 23 17.60 -50.60 -16.71
CA PRO A 23 17.06 -50.05 -15.48
C PRO A 23 17.50 -48.58 -15.40
N THR A 24 16.59 -47.69 -15.02
CA THR A 24 16.82 -46.23 -15.02
C THR A 24 17.67 -45.73 -13.85
N SER A 25 18.25 -46.64 -13.06
CA SER A 25 19.21 -46.39 -11.98
C SER A 25 19.73 -47.76 -11.51
N SER A 26 21.04 -48.00 -11.48
CA SER A 26 21.59 -49.20 -10.87
C SER A 26 22.25 -48.88 -9.52
N PHE A 27 21.80 -49.57 -8.48
CA PHE A 27 22.40 -49.47 -7.15
C PHE A 27 23.48 -50.54 -7.04
N ILE A 28 24.73 -50.12 -6.92
CA ILE A 28 25.91 -50.99 -6.87
C ILE A 28 26.50 -50.89 -5.45
N ASP A 29 26.13 -51.87 -4.62
CA ASP A 29 26.66 -52.04 -3.27
C ASP A 29 27.64 -53.21 -3.27
N ASN A 30 28.84 -52.99 -2.75
CA ASN A 30 29.87 -53.99 -2.50
C ASN A 30 29.54 -54.78 -1.21
N PRO A 31 28.89 -55.96 -1.28
CA PRO A 31 28.40 -56.65 -0.09
C PRO A 31 29.54 -57.37 0.67
N GLY A 32 30.79 -57.22 0.23
CA GLY A 32 31.98 -57.89 0.72
C GLY A 32 32.84 -56.99 1.57
N ALA A 33 32.31 -56.43 2.66
CA ALA A 33 33.01 -55.60 3.65
C ALA A 33 34.21 -56.32 4.32
N THR A 34 35.30 -56.47 3.57
CA THR A 34 36.66 -56.74 4.03
C THR A 34 37.49 -55.52 3.66
N GLY A 35 38.48 -55.14 4.47
CA GLY A 35 39.34 -53.96 4.23
C GLY A 35 40.28 -54.12 3.03
N ASP A 36 39.76 -54.63 1.92
CA ASP A 36 40.47 -54.95 0.69
C ASP A 36 40.27 -53.82 -0.34
N ALA A 37 41.24 -53.62 -1.22
CA ALA A 37 41.16 -52.62 -2.28
C ALA A 37 40.38 -53.15 -3.50
N ASP A 38 39.26 -52.53 -3.84
CA ASP A 38 38.35 -52.91 -4.90
C ASP A 38 38.42 -51.97 -6.13
N THR A 39 37.89 -52.44 -7.27
CA THR A 39 37.79 -51.63 -8.49
C THR A 39 36.42 -51.81 -9.13
N ILE A 40 35.62 -50.75 -9.13
CA ILE A 40 34.24 -50.74 -9.58
C ILE A 40 34.10 -49.80 -10.79
N ASN A 41 33.32 -50.23 -11.78
CA ASN A 41 32.96 -49.44 -12.95
C ASN A 41 31.44 -49.49 -13.10
N ALA A 42 30.80 -48.32 -13.04
CA ALA A 42 29.35 -48.19 -12.97
C ALA A 42 28.72 -48.34 -14.37
N GLY A 43 29.27 -47.64 -15.37
CA GLY A 43 28.86 -47.79 -16.76
C GLY A 43 28.36 -46.47 -17.34
N GLU A 44 27.49 -46.53 -18.34
CA GLU A 44 27.05 -45.31 -19.07
C GLU A 44 25.69 -44.79 -18.58
N ASN A 45 25.23 -45.18 -17.38
CA ASN A 45 23.97 -44.70 -16.81
C ASN A 45 24.23 -44.13 -15.43
N SER A 46 23.32 -43.26 -14.96
CA SER A 46 23.31 -42.79 -13.58
C SER A 46 23.22 -43.93 -12.56
N ASP A 47 24.24 -44.01 -11.73
CA ASP A 47 24.46 -45.08 -10.77
C ASP A 47 24.76 -44.52 -9.36
N ILE A 48 24.55 -45.36 -8.34
CA ILE A 48 24.99 -45.08 -6.98
C ILE A 48 25.94 -46.21 -6.58
N VAL A 49 27.17 -45.86 -6.21
CA VAL A 49 28.27 -46.78 -5.97
C VAL A 49 28.86 -46.55 -4.58
N PHE A 50 29.06 -47.64 -3.83
CA PHE A 50 29.76 -47.64 -2.54
C PHE A 50 31.00 -48.54 -2.60
N GLY A 51 32.17 -47.99 -2.28
CA GLY A 51 33.46 -48.69 -2.24
C GLY A 51 33.54 -49.71 -1.12
N GLY A 52 33.30 -49.26 0.12
CA GLY A 52 33.27 -50.12 1.29
C GLY A 52 34.34 -49.75 2.31
N GLY A 53 35.34 -50.59 2.48
CA GLY A 53 36.51 -50.21 3.25
C GLY A 53 37.73 -50.82 2.62
N GLY A 54 38.85 -50.12 2.58
CA GLY A 54 39.95 -50.47 1.69
C GLY A 54 40.49 -49.22 1.02
N GLY A 55 41.28 -49.39 -0.03
CA GLY A 55 41.64 -48.26 -0.90
C GLY A 55 41.10 -48.56 -2.29
N ASP A 56 39.92 -48.07 -2.57
CA ASP A 56 39.05 -48.47 -3.66
C ASP A 56 39.26 -47.59 -4.90
N THR A 57 38.83 -48.07 -6.06
CA THR A 57 38.81 -47.30 -7.31
C THR A 57 37.44 -47.36 -7.92
N LEU A 58 36.71 -46.25 -7.90
CA LEU A 58 35.34 -46.12 -8.40
C LEU A 58 35.33 -45.27 -9.67
N LYS A 59 34.65 -45.75 -10.72
CA LYS A 59 34.50 -45.06 -11.99
C LYS A 59 33.04 -45.00 -12.40
N GLY A 60 32.47 -43.80 -12.51
CA GLY A 60 31.13 -43.57 -13.05
C GLY A 60 31.10 -43.87 -14.54
N LEU A 61 31.91 -43.14 -15.31
CA LEU A 61 32.02 -43.07 -16.78
C LEU A 61 31.02 -42.10 -17.41
N GLY A 62 29.73 -42.40 -17.39
CA GLY A 62 28.75 -41.51 -17.99
C GLY A 62 27.38 -41.67 -17.37
N GLY A 63 26.62 -40.58 -17.34
CA GLY A 63 25.40 -40.51 -16.54
C GLY A 63 25.69 -39.72 -15.26
N ASP A 64 24.64 -39.24 -14.60
CA ASP A 64 24.78 -38.49 -13.35
C ASP A 64 24.94 -39.48 -12.19
N ASP A 65 26.16 -39.64 -11.69
CA ASP A 65 26.56 -40.69 -10.75
C ASP A 65 26.73 -40.19 -9.30
N GLN A 66 26.57 -41.09 -8.33
CA GLN A 66 26.93 -40.86 -6.92
C GLN A 66 27.95 -41.90 -6.48
N LEU A 67 29.18 -41.45 -6.21
CA LEU A 67 30.29 -42.32 -5.85
C LEU A 67 30.70 -42.06 -4.40
N HIS A 68 30.68 -43.09 -3.56
CA HIS A 68 31.08 -43.04 -2.16
C HIS A 68 32.28 -43.95 -1.90
N GLY A 69 33.43 -43.39 -1.52
CA GLY A 69 34.65 -44.13 -1.16
C GLY A 69 34.46 -44.94 0.12
N GLN A 70 34.00 -44.26 1.17
CA GLN A 70 33.82 -44.76 2.53
C GLN A 70 35.13 -44.79 3.34
N ALA A 71 35.70 -45.94 3.67
CA ALA A 71 36.83 -45.99 4.60
C ALA A 71 38.13 -46.42 3.95
N GLY A 72 39.12 -45.54 3.92
CA GLY A 72 40.49 -45.74 3.47
C GLY A 72 40.82 -44.84 2.27
N ASP A 73 42.03 -44.98 1.71
CA ASP A 73 42.52 -44.04 0.68
C ASP A 73 41.98 -44.43 -0.72
N ASP A 74 40.91 -43.77 -1.15
CA ASP A 74 40.10 -44.12 -2.32
C ASP A 74 40.40 -43.26 -3.57
N SER A 75 40.01 -43.74 -4.75
CA SER A 75 40.11 -43.02 -6.02
C SER A 75 38.77 -43.03 -6.76
N LEU A 76 38.14 -41.87 -6.86
CA LEU A 76 36.83 -41.66 -7.48
C LEU A 76 36.98 -40.84 -8.76
N ASP A 77 36.29 -41.25 -9.82
CA ASP A 77 36.31 -40.65 -11.16
C ASP A 77 34.87 -40.66 -11.69
N GLY A 78 34.21 -39.50 -11.66
CA GLY A 78 32.81 -39.33 -12.08
C GLY A 78 32.66 -39.64 -13.57
N GLY A 79 33.37 -38.89 -14.40
CA GLY A 79 33.48 -39.16 -15.82
C GLY A 79 32.79 -38.09 -16.64
N ALA A 80 31.56 -38.33 -17.08
CA ALA A 80 30.83 -37.40 -17.93
C ALA A 80 29.43 -37.19 -17.39
N ASN A 81 28.98 -35.94 -17.45
CA ASN A 81 27.77 -35.42 -16.83
C ASN A 81 27.99 -35.07 -15.35
N SER A 82 26.93 -34.64 -14.68
CA SER A 82 27.02 -34.05 -13.35
C SER A 82 26.99 -35.11 -12.26
N ASP A 83 28.12 -35.26 -11.57
CA ASP A 83 28.37 -36.31 -10.60
C ASP A 83 28.50 -35.77 -9.17
N LEU A 84 28.21 -36.63 -8.19
CA LEU A 84 28.48 -36.41 -6.77
C LEU A 84 29.53 -37.40 -6.30
N LEU A 85 30.69 -36.89 -5.89
CA LEU A 85 31.80 -37.70 -5.39
C LEU A 85 32.00 -37.44 -3.90
N ILE A 86 32.04 -38.49 -3.10
CA ILE A 86 32.16 -38.44 -1.63
C ILE A 86 33.31 -39.38 -1.23
N GLY A 87 34.42 -38.83 -0.74
CA GLY A 87 35.58 -39.60 -0.27
C GLY A 87 35.31 -40.33 1.04
N ASP A 88 34.69 -39.62 2.00
CA ASP A 88 34.44 -40.05 3.39
C ASP A 88 35.72 -40.07 4.27
N GLU A 89 36.19 -41.20 4.80
CA GLU A 89 37.39 -41.25 5.66
C GLU A 89 38.60 -41.73 4.87
N GLY A 90 39.66 -40.94 4.68
CA GLY A 90 40.77 -41.38 3.83
C GLY A 90 41.64 -40.24 3.34
N ASN A 91 42.75 -40.54 2.65
CA ASN A 91 43.36 -39.55 1.76
C ASN A 91 42.95 -39.92 0.34
N ASP A 92 41.89 -39.30 -0.13
CA ASP A 92 41.17 -39.69 -1.33
C ASP A 92 41.62 -38.89 -2.54
N SER A 93 41.32 -39.41 -3.73
CA SER A 93 41.55 -38.74 -5.01
C SER A 93 40.23 -38.69 -5.77
N LEU A 94 39.61 -37.52 -5.81
CA LEU A 94 38.33 -37.26 -6.47
C LEU A 94 38.57 -36.47 -7.76
N SER A 95 37.98 -36.96 -8.86
CA SER A 95 37.97 -36.30 -10.16
C SER A 95 36.55 -36.26 -10.70
N GLY A 96 35.96 -35.08 -10.84
CA GLY A 96 34.60 -34.90 -11.37
C GLY A 96 34.52 -35.36 -12.82
N GLY A 97 35.24 -34.68 -13.72
CA GLY A 97 35.31 -35.05 -15.14
C GLY A 97 34.76 -33.96 -16.05
N ASP A 98 33.82 -34.29 -16.93
CA ASP A 98 33.11 -33.34 -17.78
C ASP A 98 31.74 -32.99 -17.17
N ALA A 99 31.31 -31.73 -17.30
CA ALA A 99 30.09 -31.13 -16.71
C ALA A 99 30.30 -30.65 -15.27
N ASN A 100 29.19 -30.34 -14.57
CA ASN A 100 29.22 -29.65 -13.28
C ASN A 100 29.10 -30.67 -12.15
N ASP A 101 30.15 -30.82 -11.36
CA ASP A 101 30.28 -31.87 -10.36
C ASP A 101 30.30 -31.29 -8.93
N ARG A 102 29.86 -32.11 -7.96
CA ARG A 102 29.96 -31.81 -6.52
C ARG A 102 30.92 -32.79 -5.85
N LEU A 103 31.93 -32.26 -5.19
CA LEU A 103 32.98 -33.04 -4.54
C LEU A 103 32.99 -32.80 -3.04
N ILE A 104 32.91 -33.87 -2.26
CA ILE A 104 33.04 -33.89 -0.80
C ILE A 104 34.23 -34.79 -0.47
N GLY A 105 35.36 -34.21 -0.05
CA GLY A 105 36.55 -34.98 0.34
C GLY A 105 36.25 -35.83 1.58
N GLY A 106 35.77 -35.17 2.63
CA GLY A 106 35.53 -35.79 3.92
C GLY A 106 36.76 -35.66 4.82
N ALA A 107 36.99 -36.65 5.68
CA ALA A 107 38.07 -36.62 6.64
C ALA A 107 39.38 -37.17 6.08
N GLY A 108 40.34 -36.28 5.84
CA GLY A 108 41.74 -36.63 5.65
C GLY A 108 42.46 -35.58 4.82
N GLY A 109 43.36 -36.01 3.94
CA GLY A 109 44.15 -35.11 3.11
C GLY A 109 43.94 -35.44 1.64
N ASP A 110 42.91 -34.87 1.06
CA ASP A 110 42.33 -35.30 -0.20
C ASP A 110 42.90 -34.53 -1.41
N GLN A 111 42.78 -35.12 -2.60
CA GLN A 111 43.10 -34.48 -3.88
C GLN A 111 41.80 -34.32 -4.66
N LEU A 112 41.35 -33.09 -4.84
CA LEU A 112 40.08 -32.79 -5.51
C LEU A 112 40.33 -32.05 -6.83
N SER A 113 39.69 -32.52 -7.89
CA SER A 113 39.71 -31.93 -9.24
C SER A 113 38.30 -31.94 -9.79
N GLY A 114 37.75 -30.77 -10.11
CA GLY A 114 36.41 -30.64 -10.70
C GLY A 114 36.44 -31.15 -12.13
N GLY A 115 37.20 -30.45 -12.96
CA GLY A 115 37.50 -30.86 -14.33
C GLY A 115 37.00 -29.84 -15.32
N ALA A 116 36.00 -30.20 -16.13
CA ALA A 116 35.47 -29.33 -17.17
C ALA A 116 34.00 -29.03 -16.90
N GLY A 117 33.72 -27.93 -16.20
CA GLY A 117 32.38 -27.44 -16.00
C GLY A 117 32.41 -26.28 -15.06
N ARG A 118 31.40 -26.20 -14.20
CA ARG A 118 31.40 -25.37 -13.01
C ARG A 118 31.23 -26.29 -11.82
N ASP A 119 32.32 -26.49 -11.10
CA ASP A 119 32.44 -27.54 -10.10
C ASP A 119 32.49 -26.96 -8.69
N VAL A 120 31.81 -27.62 -7.74
CA VAL A 120 31.69 -27.18 -6.35
C VAL A 120 32.36 -28.16 -5.41
N ILE A 121 33.13 -27.63 -4.46
CA ILE A 121 33.58 -28.39 -3.29
C ILE A 121 32.68 -28.05 -2.10
N ASP A 122 32.28 -29.07 -1.37
CA ASP A 122 31.29 -28.99 -0.29
C ASP A 122 31.84 -29.54 1.02
N PHE A 123 31.73 -28.73 2.08
CA PHE A 123 32.21 -29.04 3.42
C PHE A 123 31.06 -29.18 4.42
N VAL A 124 30.54 -30.39 4.61
CA VAL A 124 29.41 -30.68 5.51
C VAL A 124 29.74 -30.69 7.03
N GLY A 125 30.95 -30.27 7.39
CA GLY A 125 31.46 -30.26 8.76
C GLY A 125 30.83 -29.20 9.68
N SER A 126 31.21 -29.25 10.97
CA SER A 126 30.82 -28.23 11.99
C SER A 126 32.02 -27.46 12.54
N ILE A 127 33.17 -27.59 11.88
CA ILE A 127 34.41 -26.92 12.21
C ILE A 127 34.81 -26.16 10.97
N GLY A 128 34.94 -24.84 11.11
CA GLY A 128 35.31 -23.98 10.00
C GLY A 128 36.57 -24.41 9.26
N VAL A 129 36.53 -24.25 7.95
CA VAL A 129 37.54 -24.58 6.98
C VAL A 129 38.27 -23.33 6.48
N THR A 130 39.42 -23.52 5.85
CA THR A 130 40.15 -22.46 5.18
C THR A 130 40.51 -22.93 3.80
N VAL A 131 39.90 -22.34 2.78
CA VAL A 131 39.94 -22.80 1.40
C VAL A 131 40.49 -21.68 0.52
N ASN A 132 41.39 -22.00 -0.40
CA ASN A 132 41.93 -21.04 -1.35
C ASN A 132 42.13 -21.66 -2.73
N LEU A 133 41.27 -21.29 -3.68
CA LEU A 133 41.29 -21.84 -5.04
C LEU A 133 42.56 -21.41 -5.79
N THR A 134 43.05 -20.18 -5.60
CA THR A 134 44.30 -19.74 -6.28
C THR A 134 45.56 -20.44 -5.79
N ALA A 135 45.60 -20.84 -4.52
CA ALA A 135 46.71 -21.56 -3.92
C ALA A 135 46.58 -23.08 -4.11
N GLY A 136 45.38 -23.56 -4.44
CA GLY A 136 45.07 -24.98 -4.57
C GLY A 136 45.12 -25.70 -3.23
N THR A 137 44.66 -25.06 -2.14
CA THR A 137 44.80 -25.60 -0.78
C THR A 137 43.51 -25.48 0.02
N ALA A 138 43.19 -26.51 0.80
CA ALA A 138 42.25 -26.41 1.90
C ALA A 138 42.86 -26.92 3.22
N ALA A 139 42.36 -26.42 4.35
CA ALA A 139 42.88 -26.73 5.68
C ALA A 139 41.83 -26.54 6.78
N ASN A 140 42.11 -27.12 7.96
CA ASN A 140 41.23 -27.16 9.14
C ASN A 140 39.96 -28.01 8.90
N GLY A 141 39.24 -28.32 9.97
CA GLY A 141 38.02 -29.13 9.88
C GLY A 141 38.25 -30.48 9.19
N GLU A 142 37.32 -30.82 8.31
CA GLU A 142 37.45 -31.98 7.42
C GLU A 142 38.43 -31.71 6.26
N ALA A 143 38.57 -30.45 5.84
CA ALA A 143 39.50 -30.01 4.79
C ALA A 143 41.00 -30.15 5.12
N GLN A 144 41.37 -30.85 6.19
CA GLN A 144 42.69 -30.80 6.79
C GLN A 144 43.75 -31.56 5.98
N GLY A 145 44.36 -30.86 5.03
CA GLY A 145 45.47 -31.37 4.23
C GLY A 145 45.13 -31.53 2.76
N ASP A 146 43.93 -31.11 2.37
CA ASP A 146 43.44 -31.24 1.02
C ASP A 146 44.18 -30.32 0.05
N THR A 147 44.24 -30.79 -1.18
CA THR A 147 44.80 -30.08 -2.33
C THR A 147 43.76 -30.01 -3.42
N LEU A 148 43.64 -28.82 -3.99
CA LEU A 148 42.63 -28.49 -4.99
C LEU A 148 43.34 -28.26 -6.31
N ALA A 149 42.84 -28.85 -7.38
CA ALA A 149 43.24 -28.46 -8.73
C ALA A 149 42.64 -27.07 -9.07
N ASN A 150 43.19 -26.44 -10.11
CA ASN A 150 42.80 -25.08 -10.52
C ASN A 150 41.56 -25.07 -11.44
N ASP A 151 40.70 -26.07 -11.28
CA ASP A 151 39.51 -26.38 -12.09
C ASP A 151 38.28 -26.60 -11.20
N ILE A 152 38.28 -25.95 -10.04
CA ILE A 152 37.16 -25.83 -9.12
C ILE A 152 36.82 -24.35 -9.05
N GLU A 153 35.55 -24.02 -9.20
CA GLU A 153 35.05 -22.65 -9.24
C GLU A 153 34.28 -22.28 -7.97
N ASP A 154 33.53 -23.19 -7.37
CA ASP A 154 32.60 -22.85 -6.29
C ASP A 154 32.97 -23.54 -4.98
N ILE A 155 32.59 -22.92 -3.86
CA ILE A 155 32.82 -23.45 -2.52
C ILE A 155 31.55 -23.30 -1.69
N ASP A 156 31.04 -24.42 -1.20
CA ASP A 156 30.10 -24.46 -0.07
C ASP A 156 30.91 -24.71 1.20
N GLY A 157 30.82 -23.74 2.12
CA GLY A 157 31.44 -23.76 3.44
C GLY A 157 30.83 -24.81 4.37
N SER A 158 31.21 -24.71 5.64
CA SER A 158 30.77 -25.59 6.72
C SER A 158 29.92 -24.86 7.75
N ASP A 159 29.29 -25.58 8.68
CA ASP A 159 28.51 -24.97 9.77
C ASP A 159 29.36 -24.21 10.83
N GLY A 160 30.62 -23.85 10.53
CA GLY A 160 31.43 -23.02 11.43
C GLY A 160 32.30 -22.02 10.69
N GLY A 161 32.77 -20.99 11.41
CA GLY A 161 33.52 -19.85 10.86
C GLY A 161 34.63 -20.20 9.86
N ASP A 162 34.34 -19.99 8.59
CA ASP A 162 35.13 -20.32 7.42
C ASP A 162 35.98 -19.14 6.92
N ASN A 163 37.01 -19.47 6.15
CA ASN A 163 37.78 -18.51 5.38
C ASN A 163 37.95 -19.01 3.96
N LEU A 164 37.07 -18.53 3.08
CA LEU A 164 36.92 -18.98 1.70
C LEU A 164 37.52 -17.93 0.77
N THR A 165 38.40 -18.36 -0.12
CA THR A 165 39.00 -17.50 -1.15
C THR A 165 38.78 -18.13 -2.51
N GLY A 166 38.06 -17.39 -3.37
CA GLY A 166 37.82 -17.69 -4.76
C GLY A 166 39.07 -17.51 -5.62
N SER A 167 38.86 -17.04 -6.85
CA SER A 167 39.80 -17.11 -7.96
C SER A 167 39.74 -15.86 -8.84
N ALA A 168 40.18 -15.94 -10.10
CA ALA A 168 40.07 -14.83 -11.04
C ALA A 168 38.92 -15.03 -12.06
N VAL A 169 38.07 -16.03 -11.83
CA VAL A 169 36.84 -16.31 -12.58
C VAL A 169 35.65 -16.15 -11.64
N ALA A 170 34.45 -16.05 -12.20
CA ALA A 170 33.21 -15.99 -11.43
C ALA A 170 33.08 -17.21 -10.50
N ASN A 171 32.92 -16.95 -9.20
CA ASN A 171 32.80 -17.93 -8.15
C ASN A 171 31.46 -17.76 -7.39
N GLU A 172 30.90 -18.85 -6.90
CA GLU A 172 29.87 -18.84 -5.86
C GLU A 172 30.50 -19.37 -4.56
N LEU A 173 30.44 -18.55 -3.52
CA LEU A 173 30.99 -18.83 -2.21
C LEU A 173 29.86 -18.75 -1.19
N VAL A 174 29.60 -19.86 -0.50
CA VAL A 174 28.56 -19.96 0.53
C VAL A 174 29.23 -20.21 1.88
N GLY A 175 28.92 -19.37 2.88
CA GLY A 175 29.47 -19.46 4.24
C GLY A 175 28.67 -20.35 5.19
N ASP A 176 27.39 -20.61 4.89
CA ASP A 176 26.46 -21.34 5.75
C ASP A 176 26.36 -20.73 7.17
N ALA A 177 26.47 -21.53 8.23
CA ALA A 177 26.41 -21.01 9.59
C ALA A 177 27.82 -20.74 10.10
N GLY A 178 28.05 -19.60 10.73
CA GLY A 178 29.40 -19.28 11.14
C GLY A 178 29.62 -17.83 11.44
N ASN A 179 30.80 -17.40 11.07
CA ASN A 179 31.33 -16.05 11.24
C ASN A 179 32.42 -16.01 10.17
N ASP A 180 31.96 -15.91 8.94
CA ASP A 180 32.66 -16.39 7.77
C ASP A 180 33.39 -15.24 7.10
N THR A 181 34.49 -15.56 6.42
CA THR A 181 35.24 -14.60 5.61
C THR A 181 35.29 -15.11 4.19
N LEU A 182 34.57 -14.45 3.29
CA LEU A 182 34.47 -14.81 1.88
C LEU A 182 35.18 -13.75 1.04
N GLN A 183 36.02 -14.18 0.09
CA GLN A 183 36.77 -13.32 -0.82
C GLN A 183 36.64 -13.83 -2.25
N GLY A 184 35.90 -13.13 -3.11
CA GLY A 184 35.73 -13.48 -4.53
C GLY A 184 37.01 -13.31 -5.35
N LEU A 185 37.72 -12.20 -5.09
CA LEU A 185 38.93 -11.71 -5.76
C LEU A 185 38.66 -11.07 -7.13
N GLY A 186 38.42 -11.85 -8.17
CA GLY A 186 38.08 -11.27 -9.46
C GLY A 186 37.22 -12.19 -10.28
N GLY A 187 36.31 -11.62 -11.07
CA GLY A 187 35.18 -12.39 -11.57
C GLY A 187 33.91 -11.63 -11.25
N ASN A 188 32.77 -12.16 -11.67
CA ASN A 188 31.48 -11.65 -11.19
C ASN A 188 31.01 -12.69 -10.20
N ASP A 189 31.23 -12.42 -8.92
CA ASP A 189 31.13 -13.41 -7.87
C ASP A 189 29.79 -13.29 -7.12
N GLU A 190 29.28 -14.43 -6.64
CA GLU A 190 28.12 -14.51 -5.75
C GLU A 190 28.60 -14.97 -4.37
N LEU A 191 28.43 -14.12 -3.36
CA LEU A 191 28.91 -14.38 -2.01
C LEU A 191 27.71 -14.37 -1.05
N MET A 192 27.50 -15.48 -0.34
CA MET A 192 26.43 -15.65 0.64
C MET A 192 27.05 -15.97 2.01
N GLY A 193 26.88 -15.06 2.99
CA GLY A 193 27.36 -15.26 4.36
C GLY A 193 26.46 -16.17 5.18
N ASP A 194 25.15 -16.11 4.91
CA ASP A 194 24.10 -16.84 5.61
C ASP A 194 23.99 -16.48 7.10
N ALA A 195 24.38 -17.34 8.05
CA ALA A 195 24.07 -17.10 9.47
C ALA A 195 25.34 -16.82 10.28
N GLY A 196 25.58 -15.58 10.67
CA GLY A 196 26.82 -15.23 11.36
C GLY A 196 27.05 -13.73 11.41
N ASP A 197 28.12 -13.29 12.07
CA ASP A 197 28.63 -11.94 11.77
C ASP A 197 29.75 -12.11 10.74
N ASP A 198 29.44 -11.89 9.47
CA ASP A 198 30.27 -12.32 8.34
C ASP A 198 31.05 -11.16 7.70
N THR A 199 32.07 -11.49 6.92
CA THR A 199 32.88 -10.53 6.16
C THR A 199 32.97 -10.97 4.71
N LEU A 200 32.30 -10.26 3.81
CA LEU A 200 32.24 -10.56 2.39
C LEU A 200 32.99 -9.47 1.60
N LEU A 201 33.96 -9.89 0.79
CA LEU A 201 34.74 -9.03 -0.10
C LEU A 201 34.59 -9.55 -1.53
N GLY A 202 33.88 -8.83 -2.39
CA GLY A 202 33.68 -9.20 -3.80
C GLY A 202 35.00 -9.18 -4.56
N GLY A 203 35.53 -7.98 -4.84
CA GLY A 203 36.84 -7.82 -5.46
C GLY A 203 36.76 -7.01 -6.74
N ASP A 204 37.35 -7.52 -7.83
CA ASP A 204 37.29 -6.93 -9.16
C ASP A 204 36.18 -7.62 -9.99
N GLY A 205 35.19 -6.87 -10.46
CA GLY A 205 34.10 -7.37 -11.32
C GLY A 205 32.75 -6.98 -10.75
N ASP A 206 31.66 -7.47 -11.35
CA ASP A 206 30.31 -7.09 -10.95
C ASP A 206 29.76 -8.16 -9.99
N ASP A 207 29.88 -7.92 -8.68
CA ASP A 207 29.63 -8.93 -7.64
C ASP A 207 28.23 -8.79 -7.00
N SER A 208 27.70 -9.89 -6.47
CA SER A 208 26.44 -9.94 -5.71
C SER A 208 26.70 -10.50 -4.32
N LEU A 209 26.44 -9.69 -3.29
CA LEU A 209 26.74 -10.03 -1.89
C LEU A 209 25.46 -10.05 -1.04
N THR A 210 25.23 -11.19 -0.37
CA THR A 210 24.16 -11.40 0.61
C THR A 210 24.80 -11.69 1.96
N GLY A 211 24.65 -10.79 2.94
CA GLY A 211 25.19 -10.99 4.29
C GLY A 211 24.43 -12.10 5.02
N GLY A 212 23.12 -11.97 5.08
CA GLY A 212 22.24 -12.91 5.76
C GLY A 212 21.88 -12.42 7.16
N ALA A 213 21.89 -13.32 8.14
CA ALA A 213 21.48 -13.06 9.50
C ALA A 213 22.69 -12.80 10.42
N GLY A 214 22.81 -11.58 10.90
CA GLY A 214 23.81 -11.17 11.88
C GLY A 214 24.43 -9.83 11.48
N LYS A 215 25.61 -9.49 11.99
CA LYS A 215 26.21 -8.18 11.71
C LYS A 215 27.33 -8.28 10.70
N ASP A 216 26.97 -8.04 9.46
CA ASP A 216 27.85 -8.35 8.36
C ASP A 216 28.64 -7.13 7.89
N ALA A 217 29.83 -7.40 7.36
CA ALA A 217 30.71 -6.42 6.73
C ALA A 217 30.86 -6.76 5.24
N LEU A 218 30.16 -6.04 4.39
CA LEU A 218 30.10 -6.27 2.95
C LEU A 218 30.86 -5.19 2.19
N ASN A 219 31.69 -5.60 1.23
CA ASN A 219 32.39 -4.70 0.33
C ASN A 219 32.39 -5.27 -1.08
N GLY A 220 31.66 -4.64 -2.00
CA GLY A 220 31.60 -5.05 -3.40
C GLY A 220 32.97 -4.94 -4.06
N GLY A 221 33.54 -3.74 -4.04
CA GLY A 221 34.91 -3.52 -4.46
C GLY A 221 34.99 -2.67 -5.71
N ALA A 222 35.45 -3.26 -6.81
CA ALA A 222 35.68 -2.59 -8.08
C ALA A 222 34.84 -3.23 -9.19
N GLY A 223 33.71 -2.62 -9.49
CA GLY A 223 32.87 -2.96 -10.63
C GLY A 223 31.53 -2.28 -10.46
N ILE A 224 30.45 -2.96 -10.83
CA ILE A 224 29.09 -2.56 -10.50
C ILE A 224 28.52 -3.63 -9.58
N ASP A 225 28.57 -3.36 -8.28
CA ASP A 225 28.29 -4.37 -7.27
C ASP A 225 26.88 -4.21 -6.71
N THR A 226 26.27 -5.35 -6.33
CA THR A 226 24.92 -5.44 -5.78
C THR A 226 24.95 -5.99 -4.36
N VAL A 227 24.30 -5.28 -3.43
CA VAL A 227 23.99 -5.82 -2.10
C VAL A 227 22.55 -6.30 -2.07
N VAL A 228 22.32 -7.48 -1.49
CA VAL A 228 21.00 -8.14 -1.44
C VAL A 228 20.57 -8.34 0.01
N PHE A 229 19.32 -8.00 0.32
CA PHE A 229 18.73 -8.19 1.64
C PHE A 229 17.57 -9.19 1.60
N GLU A 230 17.78 -10.38 2.16
CA GLU A 230 16.78 -11.46 2.19
C GLU A 230 16.08 -11.50 3.56
N GLY A 231 15.07 -10.65 3.78
CA GLY A 231 14.41 -10.56 5.10
C GLY A 231 12.99 -10.01 5.06
N PRO A 232 12.13 -10.33 6.05
CA PRO A 232 10.76 -9.81 6.11
C PRO A 232 10.67 -8.39 6.70
N ALA A 233 11.79 -7.83 7.16
CA ALA A 233 11.84 -6.53 7.80
C ALA A 233 12.53 -5.53 6.89
N GLY A 234 11.88 -4.38 6.70
CA GLY A 234 12.40 -3.30 5.86
C GLY A 234 13.76 -2.77 6.32
N VAL A 235 14.57 -2.38 5.35
CA VAL A 235 15.89 -1.79 5.47
C VAL A 235 15.90 -0.35 4.95
N VAL A 236 16.79 0.45 5.51
CA VAL A 236 17.06 1.83 5.08
C VAL A 236 18.50 1.89 4.63
N VAL A 237 18.70 1.93 3.32
CA VAL A 237 20.01 1.91 2.66
C VAL A 237 20.29 3.28 2.05
N ASN A 238 21.50 3.78 2.25
CA ASN A 238 21.99 4.98 1.58
C ASN A 238 23.40 4.74 1.04
N LEU A 239 23.51 4.57 -0.29
CA LEU A 239 24.77 4.30 -0.98
C LEU A 239 25.71 5.51 -0.94
N GLN A 240 25.18 6.74 -1.03
CA GLN A 240 26.01 7.95 -0.91
C GLN A 240 26.68 8.07 0.47
N ALA A 241 26.00 7.65 1.54
CA ALA A 241 26.49 7.69 2.91
C ALA A 241 27.20 6.39 3.35
N ASN A 242 27.07 5.30 2.57
CA ASN A 242 27.46 3.94 2.94
C ASN A 242 26.86 3.52 4.30
N THR A 243 25.55 3.68 4.46
CA THR A 243 24.84 3.36 5.70
C THR A 243 23.67 2.43 5.45
N VAL A 244 23.52 1.45 6.34
CA VAL A 244 22.33 0.61 6.46
C VAL A 244 21.77 0.77 7.87
N THR A 245 20.46 0.95 7.99
CA THR A 245 19.74 0.88 9.27
C THR A 245 18.43 0.11 9.07
N GLY A 246 17.93 -0.57 10.09
CA GLY A 246 17.02 -1.70 9.82
C GLY A 246 17.84 -2.95 9.49
N GLY A 247 17.21 -4.12 9.46
CA GLY A 247 17.95 -5.39 9.40
C GLY A 247 18.76 -5.70 10.67
N ASP A 248 19.86 -6.44 10.51
CA ASP A 248 20.63 -7.03 11.61
C ASP A 248 21.86 -6.21 12.06
N GLY A 249 22.18 -5.14 11.33
CA GLY A 249 23.16 -4.11 11.71
C GLY A 249 24.40 -4.05 10.82
N ASP A 250 24.21 -4.35 9.54
CA ASP A 250 25.27 -4.54 8.56
C ASP A 250 25.97 -3.24 8.18
N THR A 251 27.17 -3.40 7.64
CA THR A 251 27.98 -2.32 7.07
C THR A 251 28.29 -2.64 5.63
N ILE A 252 28.13 -1.64 4.77
CA ILE A 252 28.31 -1.78 3.32
C ILE A 252 29.33 -0.76 2.81
N SER A 253 30.02 -1.09 1.73
CA SER A 253 30.85 -0.15 0.96
C SER A 253 31.07 -0.64 -0.47
N GLY A 254 31.28 0.29 -1.40
CA GLY A 254 31.59 -0.08 -2.80
C GLY A 254 30.43 -0.81 -3.48
N PHE A 255 29.20 -0.32 -3.30
CA PHE A 255 28.02 -0.83 -3.97
C PHE A 255 27.36 0.28 -4.78
N GLU A 256 26.89 -0.09 -5.96
CA GLU A 256 26.12 0.76 -6.86
C GLU A 256 24.66 0.32 -6.93
N ASN A 257 24.37 -0.95 -6.62
CA ASN A 257 23.04 -1.51 -6.72
C ASN A 257 22.56 -2.06 -5.37
N VAL A 258 21.25 -2.07 -5.19
CA VAL A 258 20.59 -2.65 -4.02
C VAL A 258 19.40 -3.46 -4.46
N ASN A 259 19.30 -4.69 -3.95
CA ASN A 259 18.05 -5.43 -3.90
C ASN A 259 17.54 -5.41 -2.46
N GLY A 260 16.40 -4.76 -2.27
CA GLY A 260 15.71 -4.61 -1.00
C GLY A 260 15.11 -5.92 -0.50
N SER A 261 14.49 -5.81 0.67
CA SER A 261 13.89 -6.89 1.43
C SER A 261 12.44 -7.15 1.03
N PHE A 262 11.74 -8.03 1.76
CA PHE A 262 10.30 -8.26 1.60
C PHE A 262 9.44 -7.32 2.45
N GLY A 263 10.03 -6.35 3.14
CA GLY A 263 9.31 -5.33 3.91
C GLY A 263 9.62 -3.92 3.43
N ASN A 264 8.84 -2.96 3.90
CA ASN A 264 8.92 -1.56 3.47
C ASN A 264 10.31 -0.94 3.65
N ASP A 265 10.99 -0.74 2.53
CA ASP A 265 12.35 -0.26 2.44
C ASP A 265 12.43 1.25 2.18
N THR A 266 13.61 1.81 2.46
CA THR A 266 13.99 3.13 1.99
C THR A 266 15.37 3.05 1.37
N LEU A 267 15.43 3.11 0.04
CA LEU A 267 16.64 2.94 -0.74
C LEU A 267 17.06 4.29 -1.35
N VAL A 268 18.29 4.72 -1.07
CA VAL A 268 18.87 5.94 -1.61
C VAL A 268 20.15 5.60 -2.34
N GLY A 269 20.19 5.91 -3.63
CA GLY A 269 21.34 5.74 -4.51
C GLY A 269 22.47 6.74 -4.25
N ALA A 270 23.25 7.00 -5.29
CA ALA A 270 24.38 7.91 -5.31
C ALA A 270 24.29 8.84 -6.54
N ASN A 271 25.37 9.56 -6.89
CA ASN A 271 25.36 10.40 -8.11
C ASN A 271 25.80 9.62 -9.37
N GLY A 272 25.89 8.29 -9.27
CA GLY A 272 26.30 7.41 -10.37
C GLY A 272 25.07 6.68 -10.93
N VAL A 273 25.26 5.80 -11.90
CA VAL A 273 24.17 4.92 -12.36
C VAL A 273 23.91 3.87 -11.29
N ASN A 274 22.68 3.80 -10.79
CA ASN A 274 22.26 2.85 -9.77
C ASN A 274 21.11 1.96 -10.29
N ALA A 275 21.10 0.69 -9.88
CA ALA A 275 19.93 -0.20 -9.99
C ALA A 275 19.41 -0.50 -8.58
N LEU A 276 18.20 -0.02 -8.28
CA LEU A 276 17.57 -0.12 -6.97
C LEU A 276 16.24 -0.86 -7.11
N LEU A 277 16.13 -2.03 -6.47
CA LEU A 277 14.90 -2.81 -6.39
C LEU A 277 14.38 -2.78 -4.96
N GLY A 278 13.13 -2.37 -4.76
CA GLY A 278 12.47 -2.31 -3.45
C GLY A 278 12.14 -3.71 -2.92
N GLY A 279 11.49 -4.53 -3.74
CA GLY A 279 11.22 -5.92 -3.41
C GLY A 279 9.77 -6.11 -2.96
N GLY A 280 9.55 -6.35 -1.67
CA GLY A 280 8.20 -6.47 -1.12
C GLY A 280 7.87 -5.37 -0.13
N GLY A 281 6.61 -4.92 -0.12
CA GLY A 281 6.15 -3.89 0.81
C GLY A 281 6.15 -2.51 0.17
N ASP A 282 5.67 -1.51 0.90
CA ASP A 282 5.53 -0.15 0.35
C ASP A 282 6.85 0.61 0.52
N ASP A 283 7.59 0.75 -0.58
CA ASP A 283 8.98 1.17 -0.59
C ASP A 283 9.16 2.65 -0.96
N ARG A 284 10.28 3.23 -0.53
CA ARG A 284 10.70 4.59 -0.90
C ARG A 284 12.05 4.54 -1.58
N ILE A 285 12.09 4.78 -2.88
CA ILE A 285 13.29 4.61 -3.70
C ILE A 285 13.71 5.96 -4.31
N ALA A 286 14.97 6.34 -4.13
CA ALA A 286 15.55 7.57 -4.68
C ALA A 286 16.89 7.30 -5.39
N GLY A 287 16.97 7.54 -6.70
CA GLY A 287 18.19 7.38 -7.50
C GLY A 287 19.24 8.47 -7.23
N LEU A 288 18.77 9.71 -7.03
CA LEU A 288 19.51 10.96 -6.88
C LEU A 288 20.02 11.52 -8.21
N GLY A 289 21.06 10.95 -8.80
CA GLY A 289 21.47 11.41 -10.11
C GLY A 289 22.34 10.39 -10.80
N GLY A 290 22.28 10.32 -12.10
CA GLY A 290 22.68 9.11 -12.80
C GLY A 290 21.77 8.89 -13.98
N ASN A 291 21.70 7.67 -14.48
CA ASN A 291 20.60 7.22 -15.34
C ASN A 291 20.15 5.92 -14.70
N ASP A 292 19.28 6.06 -13.71
CA ASP A 292 19.05 5.02 -12.72
C ASP A 292 17.93 4.08 -13.16
N THR A 293 17.94 2.87 -12.64
CA THR A 293 16.83 1.90 -12.80
C THR A 293 16.24 1.64 -11.43
N LEU A 294 14.99 2.05 -11.24
CA LEU A 294 14.25 1.95 -9.98
C LEU A 294 13.07 1.01 -10.20
N GLY A 295 12.99 -0.06 -9.40
CA GLY A 295 11.88 -1.01 -9.42
C GLY A 295 11.23 -1.13 -8.05
N GLY A 296 9.93 -0.85 -7.93
CA GLY A 296 9.18 -1.08 -6.69
C GLY A 296 8.89 -2.56 -6.44
N VAL A 297 8.52 -3.27 -7.52
CA VAL A 297 8.20 -4.71 -7.55
C VAL A 297 6.83 -5.00 -6.95
N SER A 298 6.64 -4.95 -5.62
CA SER A 298 5.32 -5.21 -5.03
C SER A 298 5.06 -4.38 -3.78
N GLY A 299 3.92 -3.70 -3.75
CA GLY A 299 3.58 -2.73 -2.72
C GLY A 299 3.12 -1.43 -3.37
N ASP A 300 2.68 -0.47 -2.57
CA ASP A 300 2.36 0.88 -3.05
C ASP A 300 3.61 1.77 -2.94
N ASP A 301 4.40 1.85 -4.01
CA ASP A 301 5.77 2.37 -3.96
C ASP A 301 5.88 3.86 -4.32
N LEU A 302 6.86 4.55 -3.72
CA LEU A 302 7.22 5.93 -4.04
C LEU A 302 8.61 6.01 -4.68
N LEU A 303 8.65 6.30 -5.98
CA LEU A 303 9.87 6.33 -6.78
C LEU A 303 10.28 7.75 -7.16
N ARG A 304 11.57 8.06 -7.01
CA ARG A 304 12.20 9.34 -7.38
C ARG A 304 13.51 9.09 -8.13
N GLY A 305 13.52 9.25 -9.44
CA GLY A 305 14.74 9.13 -10.25
C GLY A 305 15.79 10.17 -9.83
N GLY A 306 15.44 11.45 -10.00
CA GLY A 306 16.31 12.56 -9.69
C GLY A 306 16.92 13.13 -10.96
N ALA A 307 18.20 13.53 -10.93
CA ALA A 307 18.85 14.11 -12.09
C ALA A 307 19.36 13.01 -13.03
N GLY A 308 18.66 12.75 -14.12
CA GLY A 308 19.04 11.67 -15.00
C GLY A 308 18.10 11.49 -16.16
N ALA A 309 18.36 10.46 -16.96
CA ALA A 309 17.32 9.84 -17.76
C ALA A 309 17.05 8.46 -17.15
N ASP A 310 16.06 8.41 -16.27
CA ASP A 310 15.85 7.30 -15.36
C ASP A 310 14.76 6.35 -15.85
N THR A 311 14.82 5.10 -15.43
CA THR A 311 13.75 4.10 -15.64
C THR A 311 13.08 3.83 -14.32
N LEU A 312 11.81 4.19 -14.20
CA LEU A 312 10.99 3.97 -13.02
C LEU A 312 9.92 2.93 -13.37
N ASP A 313 9.96 1.80 -12.69
CA ASP A 313 8.99 0.71 -12.79
C ASP A 313 8.33 0.49 -11.42
N GLY A 314 7.06 0.83 -11.26
CA GLY A 314 6.36 0.67 -9.97
C GLY A 314 6.16 -0.81 -9.66
N GLY A 315 5.54 -1.53 -10.58
CA GLY A 315 5.33 -2.97 -10.46
C GLY A 315 3.89 -3.26 -10.05
N GLN A 316 3.73 -3.99 -8.94
CA GLN A 316 2.42 -4.43 -8.47
C GLN A 316 1.96 -3.59 -7.29
N GLY A 317 0.95 -2.74 -7.50
CA GLY A 317 0.37 -1.94 -6.43
C GLY A 317 -0.22 -0.66 -7.02
N ILE A 318 -0.28 0.39 -6.20
CA ILE A 318 -0.59 1.75 -6.62
C ILE A 318 0.66 2.59 -6.41
N ASP A 319 1.40 2.80 -7.50
CA ASP A 319 2.74 3.36 -7.44
C ASP A 319 2.76 4.84 -7.81
N THR A 320 3.68 5.58 -7.20
CA THR A 320 3.80 7.03 -7.37
C THR A 320 5.20 7.41 -7.83
N ALA A 321 5.31 8.06 -9.00
CA ALA A 321 6.52 8.77 -9.38
C ALA A 321 6.46 10.21 -8.87
N THR A 322 7.48 10.63 -8.11
CA THR A 322 7.54 11.96 -7.49
C THR A 322 8.71 12.80 -8.00
N TYR A 323 8.41 14.06 -8.31
CA TYR A 323 9.36 15.09 -8.74
C TYR A 323 9.42 16.26 -7.75
N SER A 324 9.00 16.01 -6.51
CA SER A 324 8.85 17.03 -5.45
C SER A 324 10.12 17.84 -5.14
N ASP A 325 11.32 17.26 -5.35
CA ASP A 325 12.60 17.97 -5.15
C ASP A 325 13.14 18.64 -6.43
N SER A 326 12.46 18.49 -7.57
CA SER A 326 12.91 19.07 -8.83
C SER A 326 13.03 20.59 -8.70
N ALA A 327 14.18 21.10 -9.15
CA ALA A 327 14.51 22.53 -9.04
C ALA A 327 13.77 23.43 -10.05
N SER A 328 12.90 22.87 -10.88
CA SER A 328 12.06 23.56 -11.86
C SER A 328 10.87 22.69 -12.26
N GLY A 329 9.89 23.31 -12.94
CA GLY A 329 8.69 22.61 -13.41
C GLY A 329 9.02 21.46 -14.37
N VAL A 330 8.26 20.38 -14.23
CA VAL A 330 8.39 19.14 -15.00
C VAL A 330 7.23 18.97 -15.98
N THR A 331 7.45 18.19 -17.03
CA THR A 331 6.40 17.73 -17.95
C THR A 331 6.47 16.21 -18.01
N VAL A 332 5.52 15.58 -17.34
CA VAL A 332 5.49 14.14 -17.09
C VAL A 332 4.17 13.56 -17.58
N SER A 333 4.24 12.42 -18.25
CA SER A 333 3.10 11.68 -18.75
C SER A 333 3.28 10.21 -18.46
N LEU A 334 2.26 9.59 -17.87
CA LEU A 334 2.20 8.16 -17.60
C LEU A 334 1.89 7.33 -18.87
N VAL A 335 1.44 7.98 -19.95
CA VAL A 335 1.20 7.30 -21.25
C VAL A 335 2.47 6.57 -21.72
N PHE A 336 2.31 5.30 -22.12
CA PHE A 336 3.40 4.45 -22.57
C PHE A 336 4.29 5.11 -23.64
N ASN A 337 5.61 5.08 -23.42
CA ASN A 337 6.64 5.74 -24.24
C ASN A 337 6.46 7.26 -24.38
N ALA A 338 5.85 7.91 -23.41
CA ALA A 338 5.91 9.36 -23.32
C ALA A 338 7.37 9.86 -23.28
N VAL A 339 7.60 11.02 -23.85
CA VAL A 339 8.88 11.71 -23.76
C VAL A 339 8.76 12.72 -22.63
N ASN A 340 9.17 12.31 -21.44
CA ASN A 340 9.19 13.18 -20.27
C ASN A 340 10.32 14.21 -20.39
N SER A 341 10.08 15.41 -19.86
CA SER A 341 11.00 16.54 -20.03
C SER A 341 10.92 17.53 -18.88
N GLY A 342 11.96 18.35 -18.73
CA GLY A 342 12.02 19.40 -17.71
C GLY A 342 12.71 18.92 -16.44
N ALA A 343 13.83 19.57 -16.10
CA ALA A 343 14.65 19.28 -14.92
C ALA A 343 14.86 17.78 -14.71
N ASP A 344 14.36 17.25 -13.59
CA ASP A 344 14.58 15.86 -13.16
C ASP A 344 13.78 14.87 -14.00
N ALA A 345 12.69 15.28 -14.66
CA ALA A 345 11.91 14.40 -15.56
C ALA A 345 12.55 14.17 -16.94
N ALA A 346 13.75 14.71 -17.20
CA ALA A 346 14.30 14.85 -18.54
C ALA A 346 14.86 13.56 -19.12
N GLY A 347 14.00 12.80 -19.81
CA GLY A 347 14.37 11.54 -20.45
C GLY A 347 13.88 10.31 -19.69
N ASP A 348 13.17 10.52 -18.58
CA ASP A 348 12.64 9.45 -17.76
C ASP A 348 11.61 8.62 -18.50
N THR A 349 11.61 7.32 -18.22
CA THR A 349 10.62 6.36 -18.67
C THR A 349 9.90 5.77 -17.48
N LEU A 350 8.56 5.80 -17.50
CA LEU A 350 7.71 5.34 -16.42
C LEU A 350 6.93 4.12 -16.90
N GLN A 351 6.89 3.08 -16.09
CA GLN A 351 6.18 1.83 -16.33
C GLN A 351 5.44 1.44 -15.06
N GLN A 352 4.19 0.98 -15.20
CA GLN A 352 3.39 0.51 -14.06
C GLN A 352 3.38 1.55 -12.92
N ILE A 353 3.12 2.81 -13.27
CA ILE A 353 2.97 3.92 -12.33
C ILE A 353 1.57 4.48 -12.54
N GLU A 354 0.80 4.57 -11.46
CA GLU A 354 -0.58 5.07 -11.48
C GLU A 354 -0.65 6.54 -11.03
N ASN A 355 0.33 7.03 -10.27
CA ASN A 355 0.25 8.36 -9.68
C ASN A 355 1.45 9.25 -10.00
N LEU A 356 1.21 10.55 -10.08
CA LEU A 356 2.25 11.56 -10.26
C LEU A 356 2.19 12.62 -9.17
N GLN A 357 3.36 12.95 -8.63
CA GLN A 357 3.56 14.15 -7.82
C GLN A 357 4.56 15.08 -8.52
N GLY A 358 4.12 16.30 -8.77
CA GLY A 358 4.90 17.38 -9.34
C GLY A 358 5.97 17.96 -8.40
N SER A 359 6.57 19.04 -8.86
CA SER A 359 7.52 19.90 -8.17
C SER A 359 6.83 21.10 -7.52
N ALA A 360 7.57 21.97 -6.83
CA ALA A 360 7.02 23.24 -6.32
C ALA A 360 6.95 24.36 -7.39
N PHE A 361 6.90 24.01 -8.68
CA PHE A 361 6.89 24.92 -9.81
C PHE A 361 5.84 24.51 -10.83
N ALA A 362 5.55 25.38 -11.80
CA ALA A 362 4.57 25.13 -12.85
C ALA A 362 4.86 23.84 -13.66
N ASP A 363 4.08 22.80 -13.39
CA ASP A 363 4.19 21.47 -13.95
C ASP A 363 3.15 21.18 -15.02
N THR A 364 3.38 20.12 -15.79
CA THR A 364 2.38 19.51 -16.66
C THR A 364 2.39 18.01 -16.43
N LEU A 365 1.33 17.50 -15.81
CA LEU A 365 1.16 16.09 -15.44
C LEU A 365 0.03 15.49 -16.27
N THR A 366 0.23 14.30 -16.81
CA THR A 366 -0.76 13.60 -17.63
C THR A 366 -0.87 12.14 -17.19
N GLY A 367 -2.09 11.73 -16.85
CA GLY A 367 -2.44 10.35 -16.51
C GLY A 367 -2.60 9.45 -17.74
N THR A 368 -3.42 8.41 -17.59
CA THR A 368 -3.56 7.28 -18.51
C THR A 368 -5.02 6.90 -18.72
N ASP A 369 -5.27 5.62 -19.00
CA ASP A 369 -6.59 4.99 -19.03
C ASP A 369 -6.88 4.16 -17.77
N THR A 370 -6.18 4.45 -16.67
CA THR A 370 -6.44 3.94 -15.31
C THR A 370 -6.83 5.10 -14.39
N ASP A 371 -7.47 4.81 -13.25
CA ASP A 371 -7.71 5.80 -12.20
C ASP A 371 -6.36 6.33 -11.69
N ASN A 372 -6.09 7.63 -11.85
CA ASN A 372 -4.82 8.25 -11.47
C ASN A 372 -5.01 9.33 -10.37
N LEU A 373 -4.04 9.43 -9.46
CA LEU A 373 -3.87 10.58 -8.57
C LEU A 373 -2.76 11.49 -9.08
N LEU A 374 -3.12 12.71 -9.45
CA LEU A 374 -2.19 13.74 -9.92
C LEU A 374 -2.11 14.88 -8.90
N ARG A 375 -0.90 15.18 -8.39
CA ARG A 375 -0.64 16.29 -7.46
C ARG A 375 0.31 17.31 -8.07
N GLY A 376 -0.14 18.55 -8.27
CA GLY A 376 0.65 19.67 -8.78
C GLY A 376 1.53 20.36 -7.73
N GLU A 377 1.15 20.27 -6.45
CA GLU A 377 1.83 20.92 -5.31
C GLU A 377 1.74 22.45 -5.32
N ALA A 378 2.74 23.15 -5.85
CA ALA A 378 2.72 24.61 -5.90
C ALA A 378 3.20 25.04 -7.27
N GLY A 379 2.62 26.07 -7.84
CA GLY A 379 2.88 26.35 -9.25
C GLY A 379 1.61 26.80 -9.93
N ASN A 380 1.69 27.02 -11.24
CA ASN A 380 0.47 27.14 -12.04
C ASN A 380 0.47 25.89 -12.92
N ASP A 381 -0.14 24.84 -12.41
CA ASP A 381 0.05 23.50 -12.90
C ASP A 381 -1.02 23.13 -13.93
N LYS A 382 -0.69 22.18 -14.79
CA LYS A 382 -1.64 21.59 -15.71
C LYS A 382 -1.73 20.10 -15.43
N LEU A 383 -2.87 19.65 -14.94
CA LEU A 383 -3.18 18.25 -14.66
C LEU A 383 -4.23 17.78 -15.66
N ASP A 384 -3.94 16.65 -16.33
CA ASP A 384 -4.82 16.00 -17.30
C ASP A 384 -4.97 14.53 -16.89
N GLY A 385 -6.11 14.18 -16.30
CA GLY A 385 -6.38 12.84 -15.75
C GLY A 385 -6.39 11.78 -16.84
N GLY A 386 -7.14 12.04 -17.92
CA GLY A 386 -7.20 11.18 -19.08
C GLY A 386 -8.54 10.48 -19.16
N THR A 387 -8.57 9.18 -18.85
CA THR A 387 -9.83 8.42 -18.82
C THR A 387 -9.92 7.55 -17.58
N LEU A 388 -11.14 7.16 -17.24
CA LEU A 388 -11.53 6.58 -15.95
C LEU A 388 -11.54 7.65 -14.86
N ASP A 389 -11.61 7.25 -13.59
CA ASP A 389 -12.02 8.12 -12.51
C ASP A 389 -10.79 8.69 -11.81
N ASP A 390 -10.39 9.90 -12.19
CA ASP A 390 -9.14 10.52 -11.71
C ASP A 390 -9.35 11.44 -10.51
N THR A 391 -8.31 11.59 -9.67
CA THR A 391 -8.25 12.60 -8.61
C THR A 391 -7.16 13.62 -8.90
N LEU A 392 -7.54 14.88 -9.03
CA LEU A 392 -6.67 15.98 -9.40
C LEU A 392 -6.54 16.97 -8.23
N VAL A 393 -5.33 17.11 -7.72
CA VAL A 393 -4.97 18.06 -6.66
C VAL A 393 -4.01 19.08 -7.26
N GLY A 394 -4.52 20.26 -7.65
CA GLY A 394 -3.68 21.33 -8.23
C GLY A 394 -2.69 21.87 -7.22
N GLY A 395 -3.19 22.18 -6.02
CA GLY A 395 -2.42 22.76 -4.94
C GLY A 395 -2.38 24.28 -4.99
N ALA A 396 -1.24 24.88 -4.67
CA ALA A 396 -1.13 26.33 -4.56
C ALA A 396 -0.79 26.99 -5.90
N GLY A 397 -1.77 27.63 -6.52
CA GLY A 397 -1.56 28.62 -7.57
C GLY A 397 -2.79 28.78 -8.44
N ALA A 398 -2.60 28.94 -9.74
CA ALA A 398 -3.71 29.06 -10.69
C ALA A 398 -3.61 27.94 -11.72
N ASP A 399 -4.36 26.88 -11.45
CA ASP A 399 -4.15 25.58 -12.07
C ASP A 399 -5.18 25.27 -13.17
N GLN A 400 -4.81 24.34 -14.05
CA GLN A 400 -5.68 23.78 -15.06
C GLN A 400 -5.94 22.32 -14.69
N LEU A 401 -7.15 22.04 -14.20
CA LEU A 401 -7.59 20.69 -13.84
C LEU A 401 -8.52 20.16 -14.95
N ILE A 402 -8.03 19.17 -15.68
CA ILE A 402 -8.73 18.53 -16.80
C ILE A 402 -8.95 17.08 -16.39
N GLY A 403 -10.16 16.69 -15.98
CA GLY A 403 -10.42 15.30 -15.59
C GLY A 403 -10.40 14.39 -16.82
N GLY A 404 -11.32 14.62 -17.74
CA GLY A 404 -11.33 13.95 -19.03
C GLY A 404 -12.58 13.10 -19.21
N PHE A 405 -12.42 11.80 -19.39
CA PHE A 405 -13.54 10.87 -19.49
C PHE A 405 -13.65 10.02 -18.22
N GLY A 406 -14.62 10.29 -17.36
CA GLY A 406 -14.85 9.44 -16.19
C GLY A 406 -15.73 10.16 -15.19
N LEU A 407 -15.57 9.80 -13.91
CA LEU A 407 -16.07 10.55 -12.77
C LEU A 407 -14.89 11.19 -12.05
N ASP A 408 -14.46 12.33 -12.54
CA ASP A 408 -13.22 12.96 -12.11
C ASP A 408 -13.45 13.87 -10.91
N THR A 409 -12.49 13.89 -9.98
CA THR A 409 -12.55 14.66 -8.73
C THR A 409 -11.50 15.76 -8.73
N ALA A 410 -11.93 17.01 -8.57
CA ALA A 410 -11.01 18.08 -8.16
C ALA A 410 -11.00 18.16 -6.64
N ALA A 411 -9.82 18.03 -6.04
CA ALA A 411 -9.63 17.96 -4.60
C ALA A 411 -8.75 19.11 -4.09
N TYR A 412 -9.17 19.69 -2.97
CA TYR A 412 -8.53 20.84 -2.31
C TYR A 412 -8.18 20.56 -0.84
N ASP A 413 -8.10 19.28 -0.49
CA ASP A 413 -7.86 18.75 0.86
C ASP A 413 -6.40 18.97 1.35
N ASP A 414 -5.50 19.34 0.43
CA ASP A 414 -4.12 19.75 0.71
C ASP A 414 -4.01 21.22 1.20
N GLY A 415 -5.12 21.96 1.13
CA GLY A 415 -5.22 23.34 1.58
C GLY A 415 -5.55 23.49 3.07
N SER A 416 -5.73 24.74 3.50
CA SER A 416 -6.24 25.06 4.85
C SER A 416 -7.21 26.24 4.86
N VAL A 417 -7.54 26.74 3.68
CA VAL A 417 -8.36 27.94 3.48
C VAL A 417 -9.53 27.54 2.62
N ALA A 418 -10.72 27.95 3.04
CA ALA A 418 -11.96 27.66 2.37
C ALA A 418 -11.93 27.98 0.86
N VAL A 419 -12.55 27.08 0.09
CA VAL A 419 -12.73 27.16 -1.35
C VAL A 419 -14.19 27.41 -1.70
N VAL A 420 -14.38 28.08 -2.83
CA VAL A 420 -15.68 28.32 -3.44
C VAL A 420 -15.62 27.82 -4.88
N VAL A 421 -16.26 26.68 -5.12
CA VAL A 421 -16.20 25.97 -6.40
C VAL A 421 -17.61 25.70 -6.91
N ASP A 422 -17.83 25.97 -8.20
CA ASP A 422 -19.10 25.77 -8.90
C ASP A 422 -18.82 25.10 -10.25
N LEU A 423 -19.17 23.81 -10.35
CA LEU A 423 -18.96 23.00 -11.56
C LEU A 423 -19.86 23.46 -12.71
N GLY A 424 -21.12 23.84 -12.42
CA GLY A 424 -22.04 24.37 -13.43
C GLY A 424 -21.58 25.68 -14.05
N ALA A 425 -20.92 26.54 -13.27
CA ALA A 425 -20.35 27.80 -13.72
C ALA A 425 -18.89 27.68 -14.23
N ASN A 426 -18.22 26.56 -13.99
CA ASN A 426 -16.78 26.36 -14.18
C ASN A 426 -15.94 27.46 -13.49
N THR A 427 -16.24 27.74 -12.22
CA THR A 427 -15.52 28.72 -11.42
C THR A 427 -14.95 28.10 -10.16
N ALA A 428 -13.68 28.40 -9.88
CA ALA A 428 -12.99 28.08 -8.64
C ALA A 428 -12.33 29.34 -8.06
N SER A 429 -12.43 29.52 -6.75
CA SER A 429 -11.83 30.67 -6.05
C SER A 429 -11.65 30.39 -4.56
N GLY A 430 -10.78 31.15 -3.90
CA GLY A 430 -10.48 30.95 -2.48
C GLY A 430 -9.48 29.81 -2.26
N GLY A 431 -8.69 29.88 -1.20
CA GLY A 431 -7.68 28.88 -0.88
C GLY A 431 -6.80 28.46 -2.06
N ASN A 432 -6.66 27.15 -2.22
CA ASN A 432 -5.94 26.51 -3.33
C ASN A 432 -6.72 26.59 -4.65
N ALA A 433 -8.04 26.73 -4.62
CA ALA A 433 -8.87 26.93 -5.81
C ALA A 433 -8.70 28.31 -6.49
N ALA A 434 -7.78 29.15 -6.03
CA ALA A 434 -7.72 30.56 -6.38
C ALA A 434 -7.15 30.85 -7.77
N GLY A 435 -8.03 30.83 -8.78
CA GLY A 435 -7.65 31.12 -10.17
C GLY A 435 -7.68 29.89 -11.06
N ASP A 436 -8.08 28.75 -10.50
CA ASP A 436 -8.14 27.49 -11.19
C ASP A 436 -9.22 27.47 -12.27
N THR A 437 -8.97 26.62 -13.25
CA THR A 437 -9.88 26.31 -14.34
C THR A 437 -10.16 24.82 -14.33
N LEU A 438 -11.44 24.46 -14.36
CA LEU A 438 -11.91 23.09 -14.31
C LEU A 438 -12.55 22.71 -15.65
N SER A 439 -12.30 21.50 -16.11
CA SER A 439 -12.93 20.93 -17.31
C SER A 439 -13.10 19.43 -17.18
N GLY A 440 -14.32 18.93 -17.39
CA GLY A 440 -14.61 17.49 -17.24
C GLY A 440 -14.33 17.03 -15.81
N ILE A 441 -14.89 17.74 -14.83
CA ILE A 441 -14.81 17.41 -13.41
C ILE A 441 -16.25 17.23 -12.93
N GLU A 442 -16.50 16.11 -12.28
CA GLU A 442 -17.82 15.72 -11.79
C GLU A 442 -17.91 15.76 -10.26
N ASN A 443 -16.79 15.65 -9.56
CA ASN A 443 -16.77 15.55 -8.10
C ASN A 443 -15.87 16.63 -7.50
N LEU A 444 -16.16 17.00 -6.25
CA LEU A 444 -15.38 17.98 -5.49
C LEU A 444 -15.07 17.44 -4.09
N THR A 445 -13.82 17.63 -3.68
CA THR A 445 -13.40 17.50 -2.28
C THR A 445 -12.93 18.85 -1.79
N GLY A 446 -13.53 19.32 -0.71
CA GLY A 446 -13.23 20.57 -0.04
C GLY A 446 -11.90 20.57 0.72
N SER A 447 -11.57 21.74 1.24
CA SER A 447 -10.46 21.98 2.15
C SER A 447 -10.88 21.73 3.62
N PRO A 448 -9.96 21.82 4.59
CA PRO A 448 -10.32 21.84 6.01
C PRO A 448 -10.96 23.16 6.52
N GLY A 449 -11.48 24.01 5.63
CA GLY A 449 -12.11 25.29 5.97
C GLY A 449 -13.59 25.34 5.58
N ASP A 450 -14.32 26.39 5.98
CA ASP A 450 -15.75 26.55 5.70
C ASP A 450 -16.04 26.75 4.19
N ASP A 451 -16.25 25.67 3.46
CA ASP A 451 -16.31 25.63 2.01
C ASP A 451 -17.68 25.93 1.43
N ARG A 452 -17.69 26.30 0.14
CA ARG A 452 -18.90 26.34 -0.66
C ARG A 452 -18.70 25.54 -1.95
N LEU A 453 -19.28 24.35 -1.98
CA LEU A 453 -19.18 23.43 -3.11
C LEU A 453 -20.52 23.35 -3.84
N THR A 454 -20.52 23.62 -5.13
CA THR A 454 -21.69 23.52 -6.00
C THR A 454 -21.41 22.57 -7.16
N GLY A 455 -22.23 21.55 -7.29
CA GLY A 455 -22.18 20.58 -8.37
C GLY A 455 -22.81 21.10 -9.66
N SER A 456 -23.30 20.18 -10.46
CA SER A 456 -23.78 20.36 -11.84
C SER A 456 -25.19 19.79 -11.99
N ASP A 457 -25.64 19.55 -13.24
CA ASP A 457 -26.94 18.91 -13.51
C ASP A 457 -26.84 17.38 -13.67
N ILE A 458 -25.65 16.81 -13.45
CA ILE A 458 -25.43 15.36 -13.43
C ILE A 458 -25.16 14.89 -12.00
N LYS A 459 -25.13 13.57 -11.78
CA LYS A 459 -24.78 13.02 -10.46
C LYS A 459 -23.38 13.46 -10.04
N ASN A 460 -23.26 14.10 -8.90
CA ASN A 460 -22.00 14.55 -8.31
C ASN A 460 -21.77 13.93 -6.91
N VAL A 461 -20.51 13.84 -6.49
CA VAL A 461 -20.08 13.61 -5.10
C VAL A 461 -19.37 14.86 -4.60
N LEU A 462 -19.93 15.51 -3.57
CA LEU A 462 -19.34 16.68 -2.92
C LEU A 462 -18.99 16.31 -1.47
N GLN A 463 -17.70 16.39 -1.14
CA GLN A 463 -17.19 16.19 0.22
C GLN A 463 -16.74 17.52 0.79
N GLY A 464 -17.38 18.01 1.85
CA GLY A 464 -17.05 19.27 2.53
C GLY A 464 -15.69 19.19 3.23
N GLY A 465 -15.48 18.14 4.01
CA GLY A 465 -14.22 17.91 4.71
C GLY A 465 -14.34 18.32 6.17
N ALA A 466 -13.57 19.31 6.61
CA ALA A 466 -13.73 19.89 7.94
C ALA A 466 -14.10 21.37 7.78
N GLY A 467 -14.93 21.91 8.66
CA GLY A 467 -15.46 23.25 8.50
C GLY A 467 -16.97 23.25 8.52
N ASN A 468 -17.59 24.42 8.43
CA ASN A 468 -19.04 24.56 8.31
C ASN A 468 -19.37 24.79 6.83
N ASP A 469 -19.67 23.72 6.12
CA ASP A 469 -19.67 23.72 4.68
C ASP A 469 -21.06 23.96 4.11
N ILE A 470 -21.09 24.57 2.92
CA ILE A 470 -22.32 24.80 2.16
C ILE A 470 -22.26 23.98 0.87
N LEU A 471 -23.08 22.93 0.81
CA LEU A 471 -23.14 22.00 -0.30
C LEU A 471 -24.41 22.18 -1.12
N ARG A 472 -24.27 22.24 -2.44
CA ARG A 472 -25.38 22.24 -3.39
C ARG A 472 -25.09 21.28 -4.54
N GLY A 473 -25.77 20.14 -4.57
CA GLY A 473 -25.62 19.14 -5.64
C GLY A 473 -26.01 19.68 -7.01
N GLY A 474 -27.22 20.25 -7.10
CA GLY A 474 -27.79 20.71 -8.36
C GLY A 474 -28.92 19.77 -8.77
N ALA A 475 -29.03 19.44 -10.04
CA ALA A 475 -29.89 18.35 -10.47
C ALA A 475 -29.06 17.07 -10.58
N GLY A 476 -29.64 15.92 -10.27
CA GLY A 476 -28.85 14.69 -10.20
C GLY A 476 -29.41 13.81 -9.10
N GLY A 477 -28.73 12.71 -8.81
CA GLY A 477 -28.95 11.96 -7.57
C GLY A 477 -27.64 12.00 -6.82
N ASP A 478 -27.41 13.10 -6.11
CA ASP A 478 -26.09 13.52 -5.66
C ASP A 478 -25.72 12.93 -4.31
N GLU A 479 -24.44 12.95 -3.98
CA GLU A 479 -23.95 12.63 -2.64
C GLU A 479 -23.32 13.88 -2.04
N LEU A 480 -23.90 14.38 -0.95
CA LEU A 480 -23.43 15.55 -0.23
C LEU A 480 -23.00 15.11 1.16
N ASP A 481 -21.69 15.06 1.39
CA ASP A 481 -21.09 14.75 2.69
C ASP A 481 -20.52 16.02 3.31
N GLY A 482 -21.11 16.50 4.40
CA GLY A 482 -20.63 17.67 5.13
C GLY A 482 -19.31 17.44 5.86
N GLY A 483 -19.04 16.21 6.30
CA GLY A 483 -17.87 15.90 7.11
C GLY A 483 -17.94 16.45 8.54
N ASP A 484 -16.84 17.05 9.02
CA ASP A 484 -16.68 17.55 10.38
C ASP A 484 -17.11 19.01 10.49
N GLY A 485 -18.26 19.29 11.12
CA GLY A 485 -18.64 20.66 11.45
C GLY A 485 -20.12 20.85 11.66
N ILE A 486 -20.64 21.97 11.14
CA ILE A 486 -22.07 22.27 11.11
C ILE A 486 -22.43 22.62 9.68
N ASP A 487 -22.98 21.66 8.97
CA ASP A 487 -23.03 21.71 7.52
C ASP A 487 -24.42 22.02 6.99
N LEU A 488 -24.47 22.57 5.78
CA LEU A 488 -25.69 23.03 5.14
C LEU A 488 -25.82 22.44 3.74
N ALA A 489 -26.81 21.56 3.56
CA ALA A 489 -27.31 21.23 2.22
C ALA A 489 -28.32 22.30 1.78
N THR A 490 -28.12 22.88 0.59
CA THR A 490 -28.98 23.97 0.10
C THR A 490 -29.58 23.70 -1.29
N TYR A 491 -30.91 23.76 -1.35
CA TYR A 491 -31.71 23.70 -2.58
C TYR A 491 -32.26 25.08 -2.99
N PHE A 492 -31.78 26.13 -2.31
CA PHE A 492 -32.21 27.50 -2.56
C PHE A 492 -32.01 27.89 -4.03
N GLY A 493 -33.07 28.45 -4.64
CA GLY A 493 -33.09 28.80 -6.06
C GLY A 493 -33.83 27.79 -6.93
N ALA A 494 -34.02 26.54 -6.47
CA ALA A 494 -34.80 25.54 -7.17
C ALA A 494 -36.28 25.98 -7.28
N THR A 495 -36.93 25.64 -8.40
CA THR A 495 -38.32 26.03 -8.68
C THR A 495 -39.35 24.95 -8.35
N VAL A 496 -38.90 23.80 -7.90
CA VAL A 496 -39.71 22.64 -7.55
C VAL A 496 -39.41 22.26 -6.12
N GLY A 497 -40.47 22.02 -5.35
CA GLY A 497 -40.39 21.68 -3.93
C GLY A 497 -39.56 20.42 -3.69
N VAL A 498 -38.72 20.46 -2.67
CA VAL A 498 -37.89 19.35 -2.22
C VAL A 498 -38.47 18.68 -1.00
N LYS A 499 -38.19 17.40 -0.84
CA LYS A 499 -38.50 16.62 0.34
C LYS A 499 -37.21 16.01 0.87
N VAL A 500 -36.77 16.54 2.01
CA VAL A 500 -35.50 16.21 2.67
C VAL A 500 -35.76 15.62 4.06
N ASN A 501 -35.05 14.55 4.43
CA ASN A 501 -35.13 13.90 5.74
C ASN A 501 -33.75 13.46 6.25
N LEU A 502 -33.16 14.28 7.12
CA LEU A 502 -31.87 14.00 7.76
C LEU A 502 -31.90 12.82 8.75
N GLY A 503 -33.09 12.32 9.13
CA GLY A 503 -33.27 11.39 10.24
C GLY A 503 -33.34 9.90 9.88
N ASP A 504 -33.45 9.53 8.59
CA ASP A 504 -33.68 8.13 8.19
C ASP A 504 -32.67 7.55 7.18
N ASN A 505 -31.65 8.34 6.80
CA ASN A 505 -30.62 7.99 5.80
C ASN A 505 -31.22 7.47 4.47
N SER A 506 -32.46 7.85 4.16
CA SER A 506 -33.09 7.49 2.89
C SER A 506 -32.63 8.44 1.78
N LEU A 507 -32.80 8.00 0.53
CA LEU A 507 -32.61 8.89 -0.60
C LEU A 507 -33.71 9.95 -0.60
N GLU A 508 -33.30 11.18 -0.82
CA GLU A 508 -34.20 12.32 -0.83
C GLU A 508 -35.06 12.34 -2.10
N SER A 509 -36.09 13.17 -2.10
CA SER A 509 -37.08 13.15 -3.18
C SER A 509 -37.63 14.53 -3.51
N GLY A 510 -38.10 14.70 -4.74
CA GLY A 510 -38.71 15.96 -5.18
C GLY A 510 -37.69 17.03 -5.55
N GLY A 511 -37.98 17.76 -6.64
CA GLY A 511 -37.12 18.84 -7.11
C GLY A 511 -35.67 18.41 -7.37
N GLU A 512 -34.74 19.31 -7.02
CA GLU A 512 -33.30 19.10 -7.09
C GLU A 512 -32.81 18.04 -6.09
N ALA A 513 -33.53 17.80 -4.99
CA ALA A 513 -33.18 16.75 -4.01
C ALA A 513 -33.45 15.30 -4.47
N GLY A 514 -33.83 15.10 -5.73
CA GLY A 514 -34.36 13.83 -6.21
C GLY A 514 -33.31 12.72 -6.33
N GLN A 515 -33.27 11.80 -5.37
CA GLN A 515 -32.27 10.73 -5.21
C GLN A 515 -30.95 11.18 -4.58
N ASP A 516 -30.93 12.36 -3.96
CA ASP A 516 -29.76 12.80 -3.19
C ASP A 516 -29.57 11.92 -1.96
N ARG A 517 -28.31 11.79 -1.55
CA ARG A 517 -27.89 11.20 -0.28
C ARG A 517 -27.14 12.26 0.51
N LEU A 518 -27.69 12.64 1.65
CA LEU A 518 -27.09 13.59 2.59
C LEU A 518 -26.38 12.83 3.72
N ILE A 519 -25.14 13.19 4.00
CA ILE A 519 -24.28 12.58 5.01
C ILE A 519 -23.69 13.71 5.85
N SER A 520 -23.70 13.56 7.17
CA SER A 520 -23.13 14.56 8.09
C SER A 520 -23.66 15.97 7.82
N ILE A 521 -24.97 16.11 7.58
CA ILE A 521 -25.64 17.40 7.37
C ILE A 521 -26.52 17.74 8.57
N GLU A 522 -26.30 18.91 9.16
CA GLU A 522 -27.11 19.43 10.27
C GLU A 522 -28.23 20.35 9.80
N ASN A 523 -28.06 21.04 8.66
CA ASN A 523 -28.95 22.12 8.24
C ASN A 523 -29.43 21.96 6.81
N VAL A 524 -30.65 22.43 6.55
CA VAL A 524 -31.25 22.37 5.21
C VAL A 524 -31.91 23.68 4.85
N ASN A 525 -31.55 24.16 3.66
CA ASN A 525 -32.24 25.21 2.95
C ASN A 525 -33.12 24.58 1.85
N GLY A 526 -34.42 24.84 1.94
CA GLY A 526 -35.42 24.45 0.95
C GLY A 526 -35.29 25.19 -0.39
N SER A 527 -36.22 24.91 -1.28
CA SER A 527 -36.36 25.54 -2.59
C SER A 527 -37.11 26.87 -2.51
N ASN A 528 -37.55 27.42 -3.66
CA ASN A 528 -38.50 28.53 -3.71
C ASN A 528 -39.93 28.04 -4.01
N ALA A 529 -40.25 26.82 -3.61
CA ALA A 529 -41.57 26.20 -3.75
C ALA A 529 -41.91 25.40 -2.47
N GLY A 530 -43.15 24.92 -2.36
CA GLY A 530 -43.60 24.18 -1.17
C GLY A 530 -42.77 22.93 -0.88
N ASP A 531 -42.02 22.96 0.21
CA ASP A 531 -41.06 21.94 0.63
C ASP A 531 -41.56 21.05 1.77
N THR A 532 -40.86 19.95 2.00
CA THR A 532 -41.00 19.10 3.19
C THR A 532 -39.63 18.83 3.79
N LEU A 533 -39.30 19.49 4.88
CA LEU A 533 -37.98 19.42 5.51
C LEU A 533 -38.09 18.75 6.87
N THR A 534 -37.37 17.65 7.06
CA THR A 534 -37.32 16.90 8.32
C THR A 534 -35.88 16.83 8.83
N GLY A 535 -35.67 17.32 10.06
CA GLY A 535 -34.41 17.26 10.78
C GLY A 535 -34.13 15.88 11.40
N ASN A 536 -33.04 15.77 12.14
CA ASN A 536 -32.60 14.54 12.81
C ASN A 536 -32.72 14.67 14.33
N ALA A 537 -31.83 14.04 15.11
CA ALA A 537 -31.86 14.10 16.57
C ALA A 537 -30.94 15.18 17.16
N VAL A 538 -30.20 15.89 16.32
CA VAL A 538 -29.33 17.02 16.72
C VAL A 538 -30.03 18.35 16.45
N ALA A 539 -29.43 19.46 16.87
CA ALA A 539 -30.02 20.77 16.61
C ALA A 539 -29.90 21.13 15.13
N ASN A 540 -31.03 21.30 14.45
CA ASN A 540 -31.08 21.62 13.03
C ASN A 540 -31.53 23.07 12.77
N VAL A 541 -31.04 23.67 11.68
CA VAL A 541 -31.62 24.88 11.08
C VAL A 541 -32.31 24.51 9.77
N LEU A 542 -33.64 24.68 9.72
CA LEU A 542 -34.45 24.37 8.55
C LEU A 542 -35.13 25.64 8.04
N ASN A 543 -34.87 25.99 6.77
CA ASN A 543 -35.44 27.18 6.13
C ASN A 543 -36.27 26.79 4.90
N GLY A 544 -37.58 27.08 4.90
CA GLY A 544 -38.49 26.80 3.77
C GLY A 544 -38.44 27.83 2.62
N PHE A 545 -38.13 29.09 2.93
CA PHE A 545 -38.14 30.21 1.98
C PHE A 545 -39.52 30.48 1.37
N ASP A 546 -39.67 30.47 0.04
CA ASP A 546 -40.94 30.76 -0.62
C ASP A 546 -41.70 29.45 -0.80
N GLY A 547 -42.96 29.36 -0.41
CA GLY A 547 -43.65 28.08 -0.49
C GLY A 547 -44.77 27.95 0.53
N ASN A 548 -45.46 26.82 0.52
CA ASN A 548 -46.24 26.43 1.69
C ASN A 548 -45.51 25.22 2.26
N ASP A 549 -44.67 25.45 3.25
CA ASP A 549 -43.65 24.50 3.62
C ASP A 549 -44.07 23.65 4.82
N LEU A 550 -43.50 22.46 4.92
CA LEU A 550 -43.74 21.53 6.01
C LEU A 550 -42.42 21.24 6.70
N LEU A 551 -42.22 21.83 7.88
CA LEU A 551 -40.98 21.76 8.64
C LEU A 551 -41.18 20.91 9.90
N ARG A 552 -40.30 19.94 10.11
CA ARG A 552 -40.27 19.08 11.29
C ARG A 552 -38.84 18.99 11.82
N GLY A 553 -38.59 19.57 12.99
CA GLY A 553 -37.26 19.51 13.63
C GLY A 553 -36.88 18.08 14.09
N ASN A 554 -37.86 17.32 14.60
CA ASN A 554 -37.65 16.12 15.44
C ASN A 554 -37.04 16.50 16.78
N ALA A 555 -36.17 15.68 17.35
CA ALA A 555 -35.58 15.95 18.67
C ALA A 555 -34.35 16.82 18.48
N GLY A 556 -34.15 17.80 19.35
CA GLY A 556 -33.04 18.70 19.18
C GLY A 556 -33.36 20.03 19.82
N LYS A 557 -32.61 21.05 19.44
CA LYS A 557 -33.01 22.43 19.69
C LYS A 557 -33.00 23.13 18.34
N ASP A 558 -34.13 23.04 17.67
CA ASP A 558 -34.20 23.37 16.26
C ASP A 558 -34.56 24.83 16.04
N THR A 559 -34.09 25.37 14.92
CA THR A 559 -34.46 26.69 14.43
C THR A 559 -35.18 26.52 13.10
N LEU A 560 -36.47 26.88 13.08
CA LEU A 560 -37.35 26.67 11.94
C LEU A 560 -37.79 28.02 11.38
N SER A 561 -37.59 28.23 10.07
CA SER A 561 -38.07 29.40 9.34
C SER A 561 -38.97 28.93 8.20
N GLY A 562 -40.26 29.30 8.25
CA GLY A 562 -41.20 28.98 7.18
C GLY A 562 -40.94 29.82 5.92
N GLY A 563 -40.82 31.14 6.11
CA GLY A 563 -40.59 32.11 5.06
C GLY A 563 -41.89 32.70 4.50
N LEU A 564 -42.02 32.77 3.18
CA LEU A 564 -43.19 33.26 2.48
C LEU A 564 -44.17 32.15 2.11
N GLY A 565 -45.21 32.00 2.93
CA GLY A 565 -46.47 31.38 2.54
C GLY A 565 -47.15 30.74 3.72
N ALA A 566 -48.06 29.80 3.49
CA ALA A 566 -48.82 29.19 4.57
C ALA A 566 -48.11 27.94 5.09
N ASP A 567 -47.22 28.14 6.06
CA ASP A 567 -46.28 27.10 6.50
C ASP A 567 -46.81 26.25 7.65
N ARG A 568 -46.27 25.05 7.81
CA ARG A 568 -46.62 24.11 8.88
C ARG A 568 -45.39 23.67 9.64
N PHE A 569 -45.37 23.97 10.93
CA PHE A 569 -44.35 23.52 11.87
C PHE A 569 -44.89 22.32 12.65
N ILE A 570 -44.30 21.13 12.44
CA ILE A 570 -44.83 19.86 12.93
C ILE A 570 -44.06 19.36 14.13
N TYR A 571 -44.82 18.98 15.17
CA TYR A 571 -44.32 18.28 16.35
C TYR A 571 -45.07 16.96 16.51
N GLY A 572 -44.33 15.85 16.41
CA GLY A 572 -44.85 14.48 16.49
C GLY A 572 -44.73 13.86 17.88
N ALA A 573 -43.82 14.34 18.72
CA ALA A 573 -43.63 13.91 20.10
C ALA A 573 -43.40 15.12 21.02
N LYS A 574 -43.66 14.95 22.32
CA LYS A 574 -43.35 16.01 23.30
C LYS A 574 -41.83 16.18 23.48
N GLU A 575 -41.06 15.15 23.15
CA GLU A 575 -39.61 15.15 23.16
C GLU A 575 -38.99 15.94 22.00
N ASP A 576 -39.77 16.25 20.95
CA ASP A 576 -39.28 16.98 19.79
C ASP A 576 -38.75 18.37 20.22
N SER A 577 -39.45 19.05 21.14
CA SER A 577 -38.99 20.35 21.66
C SER A 577 -38.88 20.38 23.17
N GLY A 578 -37.68 20.70 23.65
CA GLY A 578 -37.34 20.71 25.06
C GLY A 578 -38.04 21.80 25.89
N LEU A 579 -37.71 21.84 27.18
CA LEU A 579 -38.19 22.88 28.09
C LEU A 579 -37.23 24.08 28.15
N GLY A 580 -37.81 25.24 28.44
CA GLY A 580 -37.05 26.48 28.68
C GLY A 580 -36.13 26.86 27.51
N ALA A 581 -34.82 26.93 27.78
CA ALA A 581 -33.80 27.32 26.81
C ALA A 581 -33.49 26.25 25.75
N ASN A 582 -33.97 25.02 25.95
CA ASN A 582 -33.81 23.88 25.04
C ASN A 582 -35.02 23.70 24.13
N ALA A 583 -35.99 24.61 24.18
CA ALA A 583 -37.12 24.60 23.28
C ALA A 583 -36.69 25.06 21.88
N ASP A 584 -37.29 24.46 20.88
CA ASP A 584 -37.20 24.87 19.48
C ASP A 584 -37.70 26.29 19.29
N ARG A 585 -37.21 26.92 18.22
CA ARG A 585 -37.55 28.27 17.86
C ARG A 585 -38.05 28.37 16.43
N ILE A 586 -39.28 28.79 16.28
CA ILE A 586 -39.82 29.29 15.02
C ILE A 586 -39.50 30.79 14.91
N VAL A 587 -38.82 31.21 13.84
CA VAL A 587 -38.24 32.56 13.76
C VAL A 587 -39.12 33.60 13.06
N ASP A 588 -40.12 33.16 12.30
CA ASP A 588 -40.88 34.03 11.39
C ASP A 588 -42.40 33.77 11.34
N PHE A 589 -42.95 33.10 12.37
CA PHE A 589 -44.37 32.76 12.43
C PHE A 589 -45.32 33.93 12.13
N SER A 590 -46.24 33.73 11.19
CA SER A 590 -47.10 34.76 10.61
C SER A 590 -48.55 34.33 10.40
N HIS A 591 -49.45 34.91 11.20
CA HIS A 591 -50.90 34.74 10.98
C HIS A 591 -51.37 35.23 9.61
N ALA A 592 -50.68 36.25 9.06
CA ALA A 592 -51.08 36.89 7.83
C ALA A 592 -50.80 36.00 6.61
N GLN A 593 -49.76 35.19 6.69
CA GLN A 593 -49.36 34.27 5.64
C GLN A 593 -50.07 32.91 5.77
N GLY A 594 -50.52 32.57 6.99
CA GLY A 594 -51.39 31.43 7.24
C GLY A 594 -50.71 30.30 7.96
N ASP A 595 -49.59 30.58 8.63
CA ASP A 595 -48.75 29.62 9.32
C ASP A 595 -49.50 28.90 10.43
N ARG A 596 -49.15 27.63 10.63
CA ARG A 596 -49.76 26.79 11.67
C ARG A 596 -48.74 25.91 12.36
N ILE A 597 -48.99 25.66 13.64
CA ILE A 597 -48.23 24.73 14.46
C ILE A 597 -49.07 23.46 14.57
N ASP A 598 -48.55 22.35 14.06
CA ASP A 598 -49.21 21.06 14.06
C ASP A 598 -48.74 20.22 15.25
N LEU A 599 -49.64 20.00 16.21
CA LEU A 599 -49.42 19.20 17.40
C LEU A 599 -50.25 17.91 17.37
N SER A 600 -50.90 17.59 16.24
CA SER A 600 -51.80 16.44 16.12
C SER A 600 -51.08 15.09 16.23
N GLY A 601 -49.75 15.08 16.14
CA GLY A 601 -48.94 13.89 16.39
C GLY A 601 -48.72 13.59 17.87
N ILE A 602 -48.84 14.57 18.76
CA ILE A 602 -48.59 14.39 20.20
C ILE A 602 -49.87 13.97 20.90
N ASP A 603 -49.83 12.83 21.60
CA ASP A 603 -50.92 12.43 22.47
C ASP A 603 -51.03 13.39 23.67
N ALA A 604 -52.07 14.21 23.66
CA ALA A 604 -52.29 15.23 24.67
C ALA A 604 -52.63 14.64 26.07
N ASN A 605 -52.93 13.34 26.19
CA ASN A 605 -53.26 12.75 27.49
C ASN A 605 -52.80 11.29 27.64
N LEU A 606 -51.58 11.12 28.16
CA LEU A 606 -50.95 9.82 28.38
C LEU A 606 -51.69 8.89 29.37
N LYS A 607 -52.75 9.37 30.05
CA LYS A 607 -53.58 8.57 30.97
C LYS A 607 -54.75 7.89 30.26
N VAL A 608 -55.03 8.21 29.01
CA VAL A 608 -56.13 7.65 28.22
C VAL A 608 -55.57 6.98 26.97
N PHE A 609 -56.16 5.85 26.56
CA PHE A 609 -55.67 5.10 25.41
C PHE A 609 -56.10 5.74 24.09
N GLY A 610 -55.14 5.97 23.18
CA GLY A 610 -55.34 6.55 21.85
C GLY A 610 -54.53 7.84 21.68
N ASN A 611 -54.70 8.56 20.58
CA ASN A 611 -54.14 9.90 20.41
C ASN A 611 -55.22 10.95 20.73
N GLN A 612 -55.08 11.71 21.81
CA GLN A 612 -56.02 12.77 22.18
C GLN A 612 -55.52 14.13 21.71
N GLY A 613 -56.44 15.00 21.30
CA GLY A 613 -56.12 16.37 20.91
C GLY A 613 -56.03 17.33 22.09
N PHE A 614 -55.25 18.40 21.92
CA PHE A 614 -55.11 19.44 22.94
C PHE A 614 -56.33 20.35 23.02
N THR A 615 -56.56 20.90 24.21
CA THR A 615 -57.47 22.01 24.46
C THR A 615 -56.67 23.30 24.65
N PHE A 616 -56.74 24.22 23.69
CA PHE A 616 -56.09 25.53 23.80
C PHE A 616 -56.86 26.46 24.76
N ILE A 617 -56.18 26.89 25.85
CA ILE A 617 -56.76 27.72 26.92
C ILE A 617 -56.28 29.19 26.86
N GLY A 618 -55.61 29.59 25.78
CA GLY A 618 -55.06 30.95 25.62
C GLY A 618 -53.87 31.21 26.55
N ASN A 619 -53.89 32.34 27.27
CA ASN A 619 -52.81 32.73 28.19
C ASN A 619 -53.05 32.35 29.67
N GLY A 620 -54.14 31.62 29.95
CA GLY A 620 -54.48 31.14 31.29
C GLY A 620 -53.44 30.17 31.86
N LEU A 621 -53.41 30.03 33.20
CA LEU A 621 -52.58 29.02 33.88
C LEU A 621 -53.18 27.63 33.71
N PHE A 622 -52.34 26.58 33.72
CA PHE A 622 -52.80 25.19 33.76
C PHE A 622 -53.65 24.93 35.01
N THR A 623 -54.69 24.11 34.85
CA THR A 623 -55.63 23.77 35.92
C THR A 623 -55.45 22.34 36.44
N GLY A 624 -54.37 21.65 36.05
CA GLY A 624 -54.13 20.24 36.38
C GLY A 624 -55.04 19.28 35.60
N VAL A 625 -55.39 19.64 34.37
CA VAL A 625 -56.12 18.78 33.42
C VAL A 625 -55.17 18.46 32.28
N ALA A 626 -54.95 17.18 32.02
CA ALA A 626 -54.11 16.72 30.91
C ALA A 626 -54.67 17.21 29.57
N GLY A 627 -53.77 17.52 28.65
CA GLY A 627 -54.06 18.00 27.30
C GLY A 627 -54.34 19.49 27.22
N GLN A 628 -53.93 20.27 28.22
CA GLN A 628 -54.02 21.73 28.15
C GLN A 628 -52.85 22.32 27.37
N LEU A 629 -53.14 23.25 26.47
CA LEU A 629 -52.16 24.01 25.70
C LEU A 629 -52.34 25.50 25.95
N ARG A 630 -51.25 26.22 26.22
CA ARG A 630 -51.27 27.66 26.51
C ARG A 630 -50.11 28.38 25.85
N PHE A 631 -50.15 29.70 25.89
CA PHE A 631 -48.99 30.54 25.54
C PHE A 631 -48.71 31.63 26.60
N ALA A 632 -47.48 32.14 26.63
CA ALA A 632 -47.07 33.27 27.44
C ALA A 632 -45.88 34.00 26.79
N VAL A 633 -45.80 35.32 27.00
CA VAL A 633 -44.58 36.08 26.67
C VAL A 633 -43.54 35.79 27.76
N SER A 634 -42.53 34.99 27.42
CA SER A 634 -41.53 34.49 28.37
C SER A 634 -40.30 35.40 28.48
N ALA A 635 -40.02 36.17 27.43
CA ALA A 635 -38.97 37.19 27.38
C ALA A 635 -39.35 38.32 26.41
N PRO A 636 -38.67 39.48 26.42
CA PRO A 636 -38.89 40.53 25.42
C PRO A 636 -38.72 39.96 24.00
N GLY A 637 -39.78 40.01 23.20
CA GLY A 637 -39.77 39.49 21.83
C GLY A 637 -39.75 37.96 21.72
N VAL A 638 -40.14 37.22 22.75
CA VAL A 638 -40.30 35.75 22.66
C VAL A 638 -41.65 35.34 23.23
N THR A 639 -42.43 34.63 22.42
CA THR A 639 -43.68 33.99 22.83
C THR A 639 -43.44 32.50 23.00
N THR A 640 -43.74 31.94 24.17
CA THR A 640 -43.59 30.51 24.45
C THR A 640 -44.95 29.84 24.52
N ILE A 641 -45.12 28.80 23.71
CA ILE A 641 -46.21 27.83 23.79
C ILE A 641 -45.78 26.75 24.78
N ALA A 642 -46.71 26.31 25.63
CA ALA A 642 -46.47 25.25 26.60
C ALA A 642 -47.66 24.29 26.64
N GLY A 643 -47.38 22.98 26.63
CA GLY A 643 -48.39 21.93 26.79
C GLY A 643 -48.19 21.12 28.07
N ASP A 644 -49.30 20.73 28.71
CA ASP A 644 -49.35 19.83 29.88
C ASP A 644 -50.07 18.54 29.44
N VAL A 645 -49.32 17.48 29.15
CA VAL A 645 -49.84 16.17 28.73
C VAL A 645 -50.06 15.22 29.91
N THR A 646 -49.42 15.47 31.05
CA THR A 646 -49.54 14.62 32.25
C THR A 646 -50.70 15.04 33.15
N GLY A 647 -51.16 16.28 33.05
CA GLY A 647 -52.20 16.88 33.86
C GLY A 647 -51.77 17.18 35.30
N ASP A 648 -50.48 17.42 35.55
CA ASP A 648 -49.97 17.79 36.87
C ASP A 648 -49.89 19.32 37.09
N GLY A 649 -50.21 20.11 36.05
CA GLY A 649 -50.16 21.56 36.07
C GLY A 649 -48.79 22.14 35.71
N VAL A 650 -47.85 21.30 35.26
CA VAL A 650 -46.51 21.68 34.78
C VAL A 650 -46.42 21.45 33.28
N SER A 651 -45.64 22.28 32.60
CA SER A 651 -45.36 22.11 31.16
C SER A 651 -44.46 20.90 30.92
N ASP A 652 -44.86 20.05 29.97
CA ASP A 652 -44.09 18.90 29.52
C ASP A 652 -43.21 19.19 28.29
N PHE A 653 -43.58 20.18 27.48
CA PHE A 653 -42.79 20.69 26.36
C PHE A 653 -43.03 22.18 26.16
N HIS A 654 -42.08 22.87 25.53
CA HIS A 654 -42.22 24.26 25.12
C HIS A 654 -41.95 24.42 23.63
N ILE A 655 -42.52 25.41 22.96
CA ILE A 655 -42.12 25.87 21.62
C ILE A 655 -41.97 27.39 21.68
N GLN A 656 -40.88 27.95 21.16
CA GLN A 656 -40.65 29.39 21.16
C GLN A 656 -40.92 30.00 19.79
N LEU A 657 -41.58 31.15 19.77
CA LEU A 657 -41.76 31.97 18.60
C LEU A 657 -40.98 33.28 18.78
N THR A 658 -40.26 33.69 17.75
CA THR A 658 -39.63 35.02 17.71
C THR A 658 -40.70 36.08 17.46
N GLY A 659 -40.86 37.01 18.40
CA GLY A 659 -41.87 38.06 18.39
C GLY A 659 -42.87 37.97 19.54
N GLN A 660 -43.64 39.05 19.73
CA GLN A 660 -44.80 39.07 20.63
C GLN A 660 -46.06 38.72 19.85
N ILE A 661 -46.44 37.45 19.86
CA ILE A 661 -47.50 36.89 19.02
C ILE A 661 -48.68 36.53 19.92
N SER A 662 -49.88 36.94 19.51
CA SER A 662 -51.12 36.62 20.24
C SER A 662 -51.81 35.43 19.59
N LEU A 663 -51.50 34.23 20.07
CA LEU A 663 -51.96 32.99 19.47
C LEU A 663 -53.46 32.75 19.71
N VAL A 664 -54.12 32.19 18.69
CA VAL A 664 -55.54 31.80 18.64
C VAL A 664 -55.65 30.33 18.25
N THR A 665 -56.83 29.72 18.47
CA THR A 665 -57.07 28.31 18.14
C THR A 665 -56.80 27.96 16.67
N ALA A 666 -56.98 28.91 15.74
CA ALA A 666 -56.77 28.68 14.31
C ALA A 666 -55.28 28.47 13.93
N ASP A 667 -54.35 28.96 14.76
CA ASP A 667 -52.91 28.85 14.54
C ASP A 667 -52.41 27.42 14.79
N PHE A 668 -53.25 26.54 15.35
CA PHE A 668 -52.88 25.18 15.70
C PHE A 668 -53.67 24.14 14.91
N VAL A 669 -53.03 23.01 14.64
CA VAL A 669 -53.70 21.73 14.31
C VAL A 669 -53.58 20.86 15.56
N LEU A 670 -54.71 20.55 16.21
CA LEU A 670 -54.77 19.93 17.54
C LEU A 670 -55.51 18.60 17.55
#